data_AF-A0A845D1U0-F1
#
_entry.id   AF-A0A845D1U0-F1
#
_cell.length_a   1.000
_cell.length_b   1.000
_cell.length_c   1.000
_cell.angle_alpha   90.00
_cell.angle_beta   90.00
_cell.angle_gamma   90.00
#
_symmetry.space_group_name_H-M   'P 1'
#
loop_
_entity.id
_entity.type
_entity.pdbx_description
1 polymer ?
#
loop_
_entity_poly.entity_id
_entity_poly.type
_entity_poly.pdbx_seq_one_letter_code
_entity_poly.pdbx_strand_id
1 'polypeptide(L)'
;MVLANQLATEYGLVQDLGPLVFVQPVEDPGGDGPLYVAHTHGFPPDDPSFRQKVSIHAALPDGWRTLGRVELECAEYLNEFSVEQVDIEPVNVWLTVTGGVGAHSGCLELLRWDGEEFTVIISGFSSSPDSGWLTDLNEDGQLDLLLNNSDPYIFCYACGVRQYWAQLYYWDGQTLMEVTPTPLAEDQPEELRAFNDRAAALAAASLFADALEQIEQAEAIAPENATVAWNAIWIRHHLEASREEASSSSYPLLNHVFSGDWEEAFDSLWGVGPPTLFSGEPIPSESAASGFEHRVGVLLAQYADTALALQPERAAVQALGAWGRFLIDPDDPAVQSSLQRAAELATADDRYEELLNVFKGRTRAVSTSPTATPLPSTEVLQSQLASEFGSTQDASRGVAVQQLQTGGEESLFAAYTFGLPPLSASAMHTLSIHEARENGWLERDRVELDCVNYLDEHSLEQVAIEPSGLWLAVQGGAGAHGGCLEILRWDGQALSLVISSFNSIPDAGSVTDLNGDGRLDLLLNNSDPYVFCYACGLQLYQARFFHWDGEKLAEAAPRLLPEDRPVHLRAINSHALALAEAGLYADALDEIERAEIAAPSDQTVKWNALWVRHHLEVSRQLALVSPFPLLSHVFAGDWGFSFEVLWSMGPSTLFSETPISANSAAYGFEQTVGHLLVQYGNSALLVQPERADIHALGAWGRFLLDRDDPAVLSGLEKSAELSPGDSRFAELAAAYRQWKGEGN
;
A
#
# COMPACT_ATOMS: atom_id res chain seq x y z
N MET A 1 33.90 27.55 -3.30
CA MET A 1 34.65 27.51 -4.57
C MET A 1 35.90 26.63 -4.52
N VAL A 2 36.98 26.96 -3.76
CA VAL A 2 38.18 26.08 -3.72
C VAL A 2 37.84 24.68 -3.21
N LEU A 3 37.11 24.57 -2.09
CA LEU A 3 36.61 23.29 -1.57
C LEU A 3 35.69 22.57 -2.58
N ALA A 4 34.71 23.27 -3.16
CA ALA A 4 33.81 22.71 -4.17
C ALA A 4 34.56 22.06 -5.35
N ASN A 5 35.60 22.72 -5.88
CA ASN A 5 36.41 22.18 -6.97
C ASN A 5 37.26 20.97 -6.54
N GLN A 6 37.77 20.98 -5.30
CA GLN A 6 38.48 19.84 -4.71
C GLN A 6 37.55 18.62 -4.60
N LEU A 7 36.36 18.80 -4.01
CA LEU A 7 35.37 17.74 -3.80
C LEU A 7 34.77 17.23 -5.12
N ALA A 8 34.48 18.10 -6.09
CA ALA A 8 34.02 17.67 -7.41
C ALA A 8 35.06 16.78 -8.11
N THR A 9 36.36 17.08 -7.93
CA THR A 9 37.45 16.22 -8.43
C THR A 9 37.53 14.90 -7.67
N GLU A 10 37.36 14.92 -6.34
CA GLU A 10 37.37 13.73 -5.48
C GLU A 10 36.21 12.77 -5.81
N TYR A 11 35.01 13.31 -6.04
CA TYR A 11 33.80 12.55 -6.37
C TYR A 11 33.71 12.13 -7.85
N GLY A 12 34.73 12.40 -8.67
CA GLY A 12 34.72 12.09 -10.11
C GLY A 12 33.76 12.95 -10.95
N LEU A 13 33.19 14.00 -10.37
CA LEU A 13 32.19 14.89 -10.97
C LEU A 13 32.84 15.93 -11.89
N VAL A 14 33.31 15.47 -13.06
CA VAL A 14 33.94 16.31 -14.07
C VAL A 14 33.18 16.23 -15.40
N GLN A 15 32.21 17.13 -15.58
CA GLN A 15 31.52 17.38 -16.86
C GLN A 15 31.57 18.88 -17.24
N ASP A 16 31.24 19.19 -18.50
CA ASP A 16 31.27 20.53 -19.11
C ASP A 16 30.29 21.57 -18.49
N LEU A 17 29.56 21.21 -17.42
CA LEU A 17 28.50 22.02 -16.80
C LEU A 17 28.91 22.77 -15.52
N GLY A 18 30.12 22.54 -15.00
CA GLY A 18 30.63 23.19 -13.78
C GLY A 18 30.57 22.29 -12.52
N PRO A 19 30.84 22.84 -11.32
CA PRO A 19 30.93 22.04 -10.10
C PRO A 19 29.56 21.57 -9.61
N LEU A 20 29.32 20.27 -9.70
CA LEU A 20 28.18 19.53 -9.11
C LEU A 20 28.30 19.39 -7.57
N VAL A 21 28.98 20.32 -6.91
CA VAL A 21 29.16 20.36 -5.45
C VAL A 21 28.91 21.78 -4.96
N PHE A 22 27.95 21.92 -4.04
CA PHE A 22 27.68 23.17 -3.34
C PHE A 22 28.41 23.19 -1.99
N VAL A 23 28.66 24.39 -1.43
CA VAL A 23 29.37 24.57 -0.16
C VAL A 23 28.84 25.81 0.54
N GLN A 24 28.41 25.66 1.79
CA GLN A 24 27.94 26.76 2.65
C GLN A 24 28.54 26.67 4.06
N PRO A 25 28.71 27.79 4.78
CA PRO A 25 29.07 27.76 6.20
C PRO A 25 27.90 27.20 7.03
N VAL A 26 28.23 26.60 8.18
CA VAL A 26 27.27 26.19 9.21
C VAL A 26 27.78 26.71 10.57
N GLU A 27 26.86 27.07 11.46
CA GLU A 27 27.19 27.47 12.82
C GLU A 27 27.57 26.23 13.64
N ASP A 28 28.64 26.32 14.42
CA ASP A 28 29.14 25.26 15.30
C ASP A 28 28.85 25.64 16.76
N PRO A 29 27.85 25.04 17.43
CA PRO A 29 27.48 25.42 18.80
C PRO A 29 28.58 25.17 19.83
N GLY A 30 29.50 24.23 19.57
CA GLY A 30 30.56 23.82 20.48
C GLY A 30 31.98 24.28 20.11
N GLY A 31 32.17 24.87 18.92
CA GLY A 31 33.49 25.00 18.29
C GLY A 31 34.24 26.33 18.44
N ASP A 32 35.57 26.24 18.37
CA ASP A 32 36.50 27.38 18.30
C ASP A 32 36.69 27.96 16.87
N GLY A 33 35.95 27.49 15.86
CA GLY A 33 36.14 27.90 14.46
C GLY A 33 35.00 27.52 13.51
N PRO A 34 34.96 28.09 12.29
CA PRO A 34 33.85 27.92 11.37
C PRO A 34 33.84 26.54 10.69
N LEU A 35 32.68 25.90 10.73
CA LEU A 35 32.37 24.70 9.97
C LEU A 35 31.69 25.05 8.63
N TYR A 36 31.75 24.10 7.69
CA TYR A 36 31.18 24.23 6.36
C TYR A 36 30.60 22.88 5.94
N VAL A 37 29.35 22.87 5.48
CA VAL A 37 28.76 21.70 4.82
C VAL A 37 28.98 21.80 3.31
N ALA A 38 29.20 20.65 2.68
CA ALA A 38 29.35 20.50 1.25
C ALA A 38 28.58 19.27 0.75
N HIS A 39 27.74 19.45 -0.26
CA HIS A 39 26.89 18.39 -0.82
C HIS A 39 26.97 18.30 -2.34
N THR A 40 26.74 17.12 -2.88
CA THR A 40 26.54 16.92 -4.33
C THR A 40 25.18 17.43 -4.78
N HIS A 41 25.05 17.91 -6.02
CA HIS A 41 23.75 18.34 -6.56
C HIS A 41 23.63 18.03 -8.05
N GLY A 42 22.40 18.10 -8.55
CA GLY A 42 21.99 17.55 -9.85
C GLY A 42 21.46 16.13 -9.74
N PHE A 43 21.01 15.59 -10.88
CA PHE A 43 20.69 14.17 -11.02
C PHE A 43 21.96 13.31 -10.93
N PRO A 44 21.86 12.02 -10.57
CA PRO A 44 23.01 11.13 -10.61
C PRO A 44 23.48 10.97 -12.07
N PRO A 45 24.76 10.63 -12.31
CA PRO A 45 25.20 10.13 -13.62
C PRO A 45 24.45 8.83 -13.98
N ASP A 46 24.64 8.30 -15.20
CA ASP A 46 24.11 7.00 -15.65
C ASP A 46 24.71 5.76 -14.91
N ASP A 47 25.12 5.93 -13.65
CA ASP A 47 25.65 4.91 -12.75
C ASP A 47 24.63 4.71 -11.60
N PRO A 48 23.89 3.58 -11.57
CA PRO A 48 22.88 3.32 -10.54
C PRO A 48 23.48 3.09 -9.14
N SER A 49 24.81 2.98 -9.00
CA SER A 49 25.49 2.93 -7.71
C SER A 49 25.84 4.31 -7.15
N PHE A 50 25.61 5.41 -7.90
CA PHE A 50 25.84 6.75 -7.39
C PHE A 50 24.79 7.13 -6.35
N ARG A 51 25.22 7.27 -5.10
CA ARG A 51 24.46 7.96 -4.04
C ARG A 51 24.90 9.42 -3.92
N GLN A 52 23.94 10.30 -3.69
CA GLN A 52 24.18 11.69 -3.30
C GLN A 52 24.96 11.73 -1.96
N LYS A 53 25.71 12.80 -1.71
CA LYS A 53 26.67 12.87 -0.59
C LYS A 53 26.57 14.20 0.12
N VAL A 54 26.67 14.17 1.44
CA VAL A 54 26.82 15.36 2.30
C VAL A 54 28.07 15.19 3.16
N SER A 55 28.79 16.27 3.44
CA SER A 55 30.04 16.23 4.19
C SER A 55 30.31 17.53 4.93
N ILE A 56 30.87 17.44 6.13
CA ILE A 56 31.22 18.59 6.98
C ILE A 56 32.74 18.80 6.99
N HIS A 57 33.16 20.05 6.96
CA HIS A 57 34.56 20.47 6.76
C HIS A 57 34.96 21.58 7.73
N ALA A 58 36.19 21.50 8.24
CA ALA A 58 36.86 22.60 8.92
C ALA A 58 37.83 23.32 7.97
N ALA A 59 37.84 24.64 8.02
CA ALA A 59 38.86 25.46 7.36
C ALA A 59 40.16 25.49 8.19
N LEU A 60 41.29 25.13 7.59
CA LEU A 60 42.63 25.15 8.19
C LEU A 60 43.52 26.20 7.49
N PRO A 61 44.61 26.68 8.13
CA PRO A 61 45.52 27.65 7.51
C PRO A 61 46.10 27.22 6.15
N ASP A 62 46.30 25.91 5.98
CA ASP A 62 46.91 25.31 4.77
C ASP A 62 45.90 24.61 3.85
N GLY A 63 44.59 24.66 4.13
CA GLY A 63 43.58 23.99 3.29
C GLY A 63 42.27 23.65 4.01
N TRP A 64 41.65 22.54 3.62
CA TRP A 64 40.38 22.05 4.14
C TRP A 64 40.55 20.65 4.72
N ARG A 65 39.82 20.35 5.79
CA ARG A 65 39.76 19.01 6.41
C ARG A 65 38.30 18.57 6.51
N THR A 66 37.94 17.52 5.77
CA THR A 66 36.71 16.76 5.99
C THR A 66 36.71 16.23 7.43
N LEU A 67 35.63 16.47 8.17
CA LEU A 67 35.41 15.94 9.52
C LEU A 67 34.56 14.67 9.45
N GLY A 68 33.48 14.71 8.68
CA GLY A 68 32.60 13.58 8.43
C GLY A 68 31.96 13.66 7.04
N ARG A 69 31.43 12.53 6.57
CA ARG A 69 30.74 12.36 5.28
C ARG A 69 29.71 11.25 5.41
N VAL A 70 28.52 11.49 4.87
CA VAL A 70 27.49 10.47 4.66
C VAL A 70 27.18 10.35 3.17
N GLU A 71 26.78 9.15 2.76
CA GLU A 71 25.99 8.96 1.53
C GLU A 71 24.52 8.97 1.91
N LEU A 72 23.68 9.55 1.07
CA LEU A 72 22.25 9.69 1.32
C LEU A 72 21.51 8.42 0.92
N GLU A 73 20.47 8.10 1.69
CA GLU A 73 19.72 6.85 1.60
C GLU A 73 18.60 6.90 0.54
N CYS A 74 17.80 7.97 0.52
CA CYS A 74 16.68 8.12 -0.41
C CYS A 74 16.93 9.12 -1.55
N ALA A 75 17.74 10.17 -1.35
CA ALA A 75 17.81 11.26 -2.33
C ALA A 75 18.54 10.87 -3.63
N GLU A 76 17.79 10.78 -4.74
CA GLU A 76 18.38 10.60 -6.08
C GLU A 76 18.89 11.95 -6.64
N TYR A 77 18.09 13.01 -6.49
CA TYR A 77 18.38 14.35 -6.98
C TYR A 77 18.41 15.38 -5.84
N LEU A 78 19.41 16.25 -5.84
CA LEU A 78 19.51 17.41 -4.97
C LEU A 78 19.68 18.69 -5.79
N ASN A 79 19.31 19.84 -5.20
CA ASN A 79 19.62 21.17 -5.73
C ASN A 79 20.59 21.93 -4.79
N GLU A 80 21.01 23.12 -5.19
CA GLU A 80 21.98 23.93 -4.44
C GLU A 80 21.47 24.42 -3.07
N PHE A 81 20.15 24.40 -2.84
CA PHE A 81 19.47 24.75 -1.58
C PHE A 81 18.94 23.53 -0.82
N SER A 82 19.19 22.31 -1.29
CA SER A 82 18.65 21.08 -0.68
C SER A 82 19.12 20.82 0.76
N VAL A 83 20.21 21.43 1.20
CA VAL A 83 20.76 21.22 2.55
C VAL A 83 20.60 22.49 3.37
N GLU A 84 19.98 22.40 4.54
CA GLU A 84 19.76 23.50 5.47
C GLU A 84 20.20 23.10 6.87
N GLN A 85 20.72 24.06 7.65
CA GLN A 85 20.99 23.85 9.07
C GLN A 85 19.74 24.14 9.88
N VAL A 86 19.41 23.24 10.79
CA VAL A 86 18.24 23.34 11.67
C VAL A 86 18.65 23.26 13.13
N ASP A 87 17.89 23.92 13.99
CA ASP A 87 18.13 23.94 15.44
C ASP A 87 17.20 22.93 16.14
N ILE A 88 17.56 21.64 16.11
CA ILE A 88 16.87 20.64 16.93
C ILE A 88 17.32 20.81 18.38
N GLU A 89 18.61 20.71 18.70
CA GLU A 89 19.11 20.96 20.05
C GLU A 89 20.49 21.67 20.01
N PRO A 90 20.91 22.34 21.10
CA PRO A 90 21.97 23.35 21.03
C PRO A 90 23.40 22.81 21.18
N VAL A 91 23.63 21.49 21.17
CA VAL A 91 24.96 20.88 21.32
C VAL A 91 25.53 20.45 19.97
N ASN A 92 24.73 19.82 19.10
CA ASN A 92 25.17 19.23 17.85
C ASN A 92 24.80 20.11 16.65
N VAL A 93 25.47 19.91 15.50
CA VAL A 93 25.06 20.51 14.24
C VAL A 93 24.07 19.58 13.55
N TRP A 94 22.83 20.04 13.37
CA TRP A 94 21.79 19.29 12.66
C TRP A 94 21.57 19.86 11.26
N LEU A 95 21.35 18.97 10.30
CA LEU A 95 21.13 19.34 8.90
C LEU A 95 19.92 18.59 8.36
N THR A 96 18.99 19.31 7.72
CA THR A 96 18.01 18.69 6.82
C THR A 96 18.59 18.57 5.43
N VAL A 97 18.19 17.52 4.73
CA VAL A 97 18.44 17.34 3.30
C VAL A 97 17.12 17.02 2.62
N THR A 98 16.66 17.91 1.74
CA THR A 98 15.43 17.73 0.95
C THR A 98 15.80 17.42 -0.51
N GLY A 99 15.35 16.28 -1.00
CA GLY A 99 15.69 15.75 -2.32
C GLY A 99 14.48 15.25 -3.11
N GLY A 100 14.70 14.96 -4.39
CA GLY A 100 13.74 14.29 -5.25
C GLY A 100 14.10 12.82 -5.47
N VAL A 101 13.08 12.00 -5.68
CA VAL A 101 13.17 10.59 -6.08
C VAL A 101 12.28 10.41 -7.31
N GLY A 102 12.86 9.94 -8.42
CA GLY A 102 12.16 9.89 -9.71
C GLY A 102 11.58 11.25 -10.13
N ALA A 103 10.31 11.27 -10.55
CA ALA A 103 9.66 12.44 -11.13
C ALA A 103 8.68 13.19 -10.20
N HIS A 104 8.09 12.49 -9.22
CA HIS A 104 7.00 13.01 -8.38
C HIS A 104 7.19 12.72 -6.88
N SER A 105 8.17 11.90 -6.52
CA SER A 105 8.44 11.52 -5.14
C SER A 105 9.56 12.39 -4.57
N GLY A 106 9.58 12.53 -3.26
CA GLY A 106 10.61 13.26 -2.54
C GLY A 106 11.39 12.38 -1.56
N CYS A 107 12.35 13.01 -0.92
CA CYS A 107 13.14 12.47 0.17
C CYS A 107 13.43 13.60 1.17
N LEU A 108 13.30 13.32 2.46
CA LEU A 108 13.87 14.11 3.54
C LEU A 108 14.80 13.23 4.37
N GLU A 109 16.04 13.67 4.54
CA GLU A 109 16.98 13.07 5.49
C GLU A 109 17.36 14.10 6.56
N LEU A 110 17.45 13.66 7.80
CA LEU A 110 17.90 14.45 8.94
C LEU A 110 19.23 13.90 9.44
N LEU A 111 20.26 14.74 9.44
CA LEU A 111 21.65 14.38 9.73
C LEU A 111 22.13 15.09 10.99
N ARG A 112 23.01 14.45 11.76
CA ARG A 112 23.62 15.01 12.97
C ARG A 112 25.14 14.92 12.93
N TRP A 113 25.81 16.01 13.32
CA TRP A 113 27.23 16.06 13.65
C TRP A 113 27.41 16.43 15.11
N ASP A 114 27.90 15.48 15.92
CA ASP A 114 28.06 15.64 17.38
C ASP A 114 29.47 16.08 17.82
N GLY A 115 30.29 16.50 16.86
CA GLY A 115 31.69 16.88 17.09
C GLY A 115 32.68 15.73 16.88
N GLU A 116 32.21 14.48 16.80
CA GLU A 116 33.03 13.29 16.52
C GLU A 116 32.54 12.53 15.29
N GLU A 117 31.23 12.28 15.16
CA GLU A 117 30.63 11.49 14.07
C GLU A 117 29.59 12.30 13.27
N PHE A 118 29.49 12.03 11.96
CA PHE A 118 28.46 12.58 11.07
C PHE A 118 27.55 11.46 10.58
N THR A 119 26.30 11.45 11.01
CA THR A 119 25.35 10.35 10.80
C THR A 119 24.04 10.82 10.18
N VAL A 120 23.37 9.93 9.43
CA VAL A 120 21.93 10.05 9.13
C VAL A 120 21.19 9.53 10.35
N ILE A 121 20.24 10.32 10.87
CA ILE A 121 19.44 9.99 12.06
C ILE A 121 18.04 9.50 11.66
N ILE A 122 17.44 10.16 10.67
CA ILE A 122 16.14 9.77 10.09
C ILE A 122 16.21 9.95 8.57
N SER A 123 15.57 9.04 7.85
CA SER A 123 15.42 9.05 6.39
C SER A 123 13.95 8.76 6.06
N GLY A 124 13.32 9.66 5.30
CA GLY A 124 11.90 9.63 4.99
C GLY A 124 11.66 9.81 3.49
N PHE A 125 11.02 8.81 2.88
CA PHE A 125 10.58 8.85 1.49
C PHE A 125 9.08 9.20 1.43
N SER A 126 8.67 10.00 0.44
CA SER A 126 7.25 10.21 0.16
C SER A 126 6.92 10.04 -1.31
N SER A 127 5.74 9.50 -1.58
CA SER A 127 5.13 9.47 -2.91
C SER A 127 4.77 10.86 -3.47
N SER A 128 4.90 11.92 -2.66
CA SER A 128 4.80 13.33 -3.05
C SER A 128 6.17 14.04 -2.92
N PRO A 129 6.40 15.19 -3.59
CA PRO A 129 7.66 15.92 -3.48
C PRO A 129 7.94 16.43 -2.06
N ASP A 130 6.89 16.76 -1.31
CA ASP A 130 6.95 17.36 0.02
C ASP A 130 7.10 16.26 1.09
N SER A 131 8.28 15.65 1.22
CA SER A 131 8.47 14.44 2.06
C SER A 131 8.56 14.65 3.56
N GLY A 132 8.60 15.90 4.02
CA GLY A 132 8.64 16.23 5.44
C GLY A 132 9.16 17.64 5.66
N TRP A 133 9.09 18.09 6.91
CA TRP A 133 9.61 19.38 7.36
C TRP A 133 9.84 19.36 8.87
N LEU A 134 10.53 20.36 9.39
CA LEU A 134 10.61 20.62 10.82
C LEU A 134 9.77 21.83 11.22
N THR A 135 9.16 21.74 12.39
CA THR A 135 8.38 22.81 13.01
C THR A 135 8.26 22.54 14.51
N ASP A 136 8.24 23.60 15.32
CA ASP A 136 7.89 23.52 16.73
C ASP A 136 6.37 23.33 16.84
N LEU A 137 5.90 22.17 17.31
CA LEU A 137 4.46 21.85 17.42
C LEU A 137 3.92 21.99 18.84
N ASN A 138 4.79 22.09 19.85
CA ASN A 138 4.43 22.16 21.26
C ASN A 138 4.65 23.57 21.89
N GLU A 139 5.20 24.51 21.11
CA GLU A 139 5.59 25.87 21.46
C GLU A 139 6.71 25.97 22.54
N ASP A 140 7.56 24.96 22.69
CA ASP A 140 8.68 24.97 23.65
C ASP A 140 9.99 25.59 23.10
N GLY A 141 10.05 25.85 21.78
CA GLY A 141 11.20 26.40 21.07
C GLY A 141 12.15 25.35 20.47
N GLN A 142 11.85 24.06 20.60
CA GLN A 142 12.54 22.94 19.96
C GLN A 142 11.80 22.55 18.66
N LEU A 143 12.54 22.16 17.64
CA LEU A 143 11.95 21.71 16.38
C LEU A 143 11.60 20.21 16.44
N ASP A 144 10.33 19.89 16.18
CA ASP A 144 9.84 18.54 15.91
C ASP A 144 9.98 18.23 14.40
N LEU A 145 10.09 16.94 14.06
CA LEU A 145 10.17 16.46 12.69
C LEU A 145 8.86 15.79 12.26
N LEU A 146 8.33 16.21 11.12
CA LEU A 146 7.23 15.57 10.42
C LEU A 146 7.75 14.90 9.13
N LEU A 147 7.48 13.61 8.95
CA LEU A 147 7.67 12.90 7.69
C LEU A 147 6.31 12.70 7.02
N ASN A 148 6.15 13.17 5.79
CA ASN A 148 4.91 13.10 5.05
C ASN A 148 4.77 11.75 4.34
N ASN A 149 3.95 10.88 4.89
CA ASN A 149 3.65 9.55 4.37
C ASN A 149 2.28 9.49 3.69
N SER A 150 1.74 10.64 3.26
CA SER A 150 0.45 10.72 2.57
C SER A 150 0.45 9.92 1.28
N ASP A 151 -0.66 9.25 0.97
CA ASP A 151 -0.86 8.55 -0.30
C ASP A 151 -1.63 9.45 -1.29
N PRO A 152 -0.97 10.01 -2.32
CA PRO A 152 -1.63 10.78 -3.37
C PRO A 152 -2.11 9.90 -4.54
N TYR A 153 -1.86 8.59 -4.49
CA TYR A 153 -2.24 7.61 -5.51
C TYR A 153 -3.45 6.75 -5.08
N ILE A 154 -3.97 6.92 -3.85
CA ILE A 154 -5.17 6.22 -3.35
C ILE A 154 -6.40 6.32 -4.29
N PHE A 155 -6.49 7.41 -5.06
CA PHE A 155 -7.58 7.64 -6.01
C PHE A 155 -7.07 8.26 -7.31
N CYS A 156 -6.67 9.53 -7.27
CA CYS A 156 -6.24 10.29 -8.44
C CYS A 156 -5.33 11.44 -8.01
N TYR A 157 -4.02 11.26 -8.23
CA TYR A 157 -2.98 12.27 -7.98
C TYR A 157 -3.32 13.63 -8.61
N ALA A 158 -3.72 13.62 -9.89
CA ALA A 158 -4.03 14.85 -10.64
C ALA A 158 -5.29 15.58 -10.16
N CYS A 159 -6.14 14.89 -9.39
CA CYS A 159 -7.39 15.42 -8.84
C CYS A 159 -7.19 16.08 -7.46
N GLY A 160 -5.99 15.96 -6.86
CA GLY A 160 -5.74 16.42 -5.49
C GLY A 160 -6.48 15.59 -4.44
N VAL A 161 -6.78 14.32 -4.71
CA VAL A 161 -7.33 13.40 -3.72
C VAL A 161 -6.17 12.68 -3.06
N ARG A 162 -6.03 12.86 -1.75
CA ARG A 162 -4.88 12.40 -0.96
C ARG A 162 -5.37 11.86 0.38
N GLN A 163 -4.96 10.66 0.74
CA GLN A 163 -5.05 10.24 2.14
C GLN A 163 -3.88 10.88 2.88
N TYR A 164 -4.14 11.94 3.65
CA TYR A 164 -3.11 12.57 4.45
C TYR A 164 -2.64 11.64 5.57
N TRP A 165 -1.32 11.52 5.73
CA TRP A 165 -0.69 10.80 6.84
C TRP A 165 0.72 11.34 7.11
N ALA A 166 1.11 11.49 8.38
CA ALA A 166 2.46 11.87 8.75
C ALA A 166 2.98 11.09 9.97
N GLN A 167 4.25 10.72 9.94
CA GLN A 167 4.98 10.35 11.16
C GLN A 167 5.51 11.61 11.83
N LEU A 168 5.32 11.70 13.14
CA LEU A 168 5.80 12.81 13.96
C LEU A 168 6.89 12.29 14.91
N TYR A 169 8.01 12.99 14.99
CA TYR A 169 9.10 12.74 15.93
C TYR A 169 9.39 14.00 16.73
N TYR A 170 9.43 13.86 18.06
CA TYR A 170 9.85 14.93 18.98
C TYR A 170 11.18 14.58 19.65
N TRP A 171 11.91 15.58 20.15
CA TRP A 171 13.13 15.34 20.92
C TRP A 171 12.84 15.19 22.41
N ASP A 172 13.25 14.07 23.02
CA ASP A 172 12.99 13.79 24.45
C ASP A 172 14.07 14.35 25.41
N GLY A 173 15.08 15.02 24.86
CA GLY A 173 16.30 15.44 25.56
C GLY A 173 17.53 14.59 25.23
N GLN A 174 17.36 13.43 24.58
CA GLN A 174 18.45 12.48 24.25
C GLN A 174 18.33 11.88 22.84
N THR A 175 17.12 11.65 22.35
CA THR A 175 16.83 11.09 21.03
C THR A 175 15.55 11.65 20.45
N LEU A 176 15.37 11.48 19.14
CA LEU A 176 14.06 11.62 18.51
C LEU A 176 13.20 10.40 18.87
N MET A 177 11.95 10.67 19.22
CA MET A 177 10.94 9.71 19.67
C MET A 177 9.69 9.84 18.80
N GLU A 178 9.26 8.74 18.19
CA GLU A 178 8.04 8.72 17.37
C GLU A 178 6.78 8.91 18.23
N VAL A 179 5.89 9.78 17.78
CA VAL A 179 4.58 10.00 18.38
C VAL A 179 3.55 9.14 17.65
N THR A 180 3.03 8.15 18.37
CA THR A 180 1.87 7.36 17.96
C THR A 180 0.79 7.47 19.03
N PRO A 181 -0.47 7.82 18.70
CA PRO A 181 -1.57 7.86 19.65
C PRO A 181 -1.70 6.53 20.41
N THR A 182 -1.44 6.56 21.71
CA THR A 182 -1.40 5.35 22.56
C THR A 182 -2.32 5.44 23.78
N PRO A 183 -2.92 4.31 24.21
CA PRO A 183 -3.64 4.23 25.47
C PRO A 183 -2.75 4.52 26.67
N LEU A 184 -3.33 5.09 27.73
CA LEU A 184 -2.63 5.35 28.99
C LEU A 184 -2.47 4.08 29.82
N ALA A 185 -1.39 4.03 30.61
CA ALA A 185 -1.14 2.94 31.55
C ALA A 185 -2.26 2.80 32.60
N GLU A 186 -2.53 1.56 33.05
CA GLU A 186 -3.64 1.23 33.97
C GLU A 186 -3.56 1.93 35.35
N ASP A 187 -2.43 2.56 35.70
CA ASP A 187 -2.23 3.31 36.94
C ASP A 187 -2.71 4.76 36.90
N GLN A 188 -3.00 5.30 35.70
CA GLN A 188 -3.56 6.63 35.50
C GLN A 188 -5.05 6.69 35.91
N PRO A 189 -5.61 7.87 36.23
CA PRO A 189 -7.03 7.99 36.61
C PRO A 189 -7.99 7.43 35.54
N GLU A 190 -8.97 6.62 35.94
CA GLU A 190 -9.90 5.93 35.03
C GLU A 190 -10.60 6.87 34.03
N GLU A 191 -11.03 8.05 34.50
CA GLU A 191 -11.66 9.09 33.67
C GLU A 191 -10.70 9.69 32.63
N LEU A 192 -9.43 9.91 33.00
CA LEU A 192 -8.39 10.38 32.08
C LEU A 192 -8.11 9.34 30.98
N ARG A 193 -7.98 8.07 31.37
CA ARG A 193 -7.80 6.96 30.41
C ARG A 193 -9.00 6.83 29.47
N ALA A 194 -10.22 6.89 30.00
CA ALA A 194 -11.43 6.76 29.18
C ALA A 194 -11.48 7.79 28.03
N PHE A 195 -11.07 9.04 28.27
CA PHE A 195 -10.98 10.07 27.24
C PHE A 195 -9.79 9.85 26.29
N ASN A 196 -8.58 9.67 26.83
CA ASN A 196 -7.37 9.46 26.01
C ASN A 196 -7.47 8.22 25.11
N ASP A 197 -7.87 7.08 25.68
CA ASP A 197 -7.87 5.80 24.99
C ASP A 197 -8.97 5.77 23.92
N ARG A 198 -10.08 6.49 24.16
CA ARG A 198 -11.11 6.72 23.14
C ARG A 198 -10.61 7.66 22.03
N ALA A 199 -9.87 8.71 22.35
CA ALA A 199 -9.25 9.58 21.37
C ALA A 199 -8.27 8.81 20.46
N ALA A 200 -7.38 8.00 21.04
CA ALA A 200 -6.46 7.14 20.28
C ALA A 200 -7.21 6.13 19.39
N ALA A 201 -8.28 5.50 19.89
CA ALA A 201 -9.09 4.58 19.10
C ALA A 201 -9.85 5.27 17.94
N LEU A 202 -10.33 6.50 18.13
CA LEU A 202 -10.96 7.30 17.08
C LEU A 202 -9.94 7.76 16.04
N ALA A 203 -8.76 8.22 16.47
CA ALA A 203 -7.66 8.62 15.59
C ALA A 203 -7.15 7.45 14.72
N ALA A 204 -7.05 6.24 15.28
CA ALA A 204 -6.71 5.03 14.53
C ALA A 204 -7.76 4.61 13.49
N ALA A 205 -8.98 5.17 13.54
CA ALA A 205 -10.04 5.01 12.56
C ALA A 205 -10.22 6.25 11.65
N SER A 206 -9.23 7.16 11.64
CA SER A 206 -9.27 8.45 10.95
C SER A 206 -10.42 9.39 11.36
N LEU A 207 -11.02 9.18 12.52
CA LEU A 207 -12.09 10.04 13.08
C LEU A 207 -11.48 11.21 13.86
N PHE A 208 -10.63 12.02 13.20
CA PHE A 208 -9.77 12.98 13.90
C PHE A 208 -10.54 14.12 14.57
N ALA A 209 -11.69 14.55 14.01
CA ALA A 209 -12.54 15.56 14.63
C ALA A 209 -13.14 15.09 15.98
N ASP A 210 -13.63 13.85 16.02
CA ASP A 210 -14.14 13.22 17.24
C ASP A 210 -13.01 12.90 18.22
N ALA A 211 -11.85 12.46 17.72
CA ALA A 211 -10.66 12.22 18.52
C ALA A 211 -10.19 13.51 19.22
N LEU A 212 -10.29 14.67 18.54
CA LEU A 212 -9.96 15.97 19.11
C LEU A 212 -10.89 16.32 20.28
N GLU A 213 -12.22 16.16 20.14
CA GLU A 213 -13.15 16.41 21.26
C GLU A 213 -12.79 15.57 22.49
N GLN A 214 -12.41 14.30 22.29
CA GLN A 214 -12.04 13.41 23.39
C GLN A 214 -10.69 13.76 24.01
N ILE A 215 -9.67 14.09 23.22
CA ILE A 215 -8.35 14.41 23.77
C ILE A 215 -8.33 15.77 24.50
N GLU A 216 -9.15 16.73 24.08
CA GLU A 216 -9.34 18.00 24.81
C GLU A 216 -9.93 17.77 26.22
N GLN A 217 -10.79 16.77 26.41
CA GLN A 217 -11.25 16.39 27.76
C GLN A 217 -10.12 15.77 28.59
N ALA A 218 -9.23 14.98 27.97
CA ALA A 218 -8.08 14.40 28.65
C ALA A 218 -7.07 15.49 29.07
N GLU A 219 -6.74 16.43 28.18
CA GLU A 219 -5.89 17.60 28.49
C GLU A 219 -6.50 18.46 29.60
N ALA A 220 -7.82 18.67 29.62
CA ALA A 220 -8.47 19.42 30.69
C ALA A 220 -8.36 18.75 32.08
N ILE A 221 -8.17 17.43 32.13
CA ILE A 221 -7.97 16.66 33.37
C ILE A 221 -6.49 16.64 33.77
N ALA A 222 -5.57 16.47 32.82
CA ALA A 222 -4.13 16.31 33.08
C ALA A 222 -3.27 16.99 32.00
N PRO A 223 -3.19 18.35 31.97
CA PRO A 223 -2.48 19.08 30.92
C PRO A 223 -0.95 18.89 30.98
N GLU A 224 -0.43 18.48 32.13
CA GLU A 224 1.01 18.19 32.36
C GLU A 224 1.38 16.72 32.01
N ASN A 225 0.46 15.92 31.47
CA ASN A 225 0.73 14.53 31.09
C ASN A 225 1.28 14.48 29.65
N ALA A 226 2.56 14.16 29.50
CA ALA A 226 3.26 14.15 28.21
C ALA A 226 2.61 13.24 27.15
N THR A 227 2.08 12.07 27.52
CA THR A 227 1.38 11.19 26.57
C THR A 227 0.09 11.82 26.07
N VAL A 228 -0.67 12.47 26.96
CA VAL A 228 -1.91 13.17 26.58
C VAL A 228 -1.60 14.37 25.68
N ALA A 229 -0.59 15.16 26.01
CA ALA A 229 -0.16 16.31 25.21
C ALA A 229 0.31 15.89 23.80
N TRP A 230 1.17 14.88 23.68
CA TRP A 230 1.64 14.39 22.38
C TRP A 230 0.53 13.72 21.56
N ASN A 231 -0.36 12.96 22.19
CA ASN A 231 -1.56 12.44 21.52
C ASN A 231 -2.41 13.60 20.97
N ALA A 232 -2.57 14.69 21.73
CA ALA A 232 -3.36 15.86 21.31
C ALA A 232 -2.72 16.62 20.15
N ILE A 233 -1.40 16.88 20.20
CA ILE A 233 -0.63 17.50 19.13
C ILE A 233 -0.77 16.68 17.83
N TRP A 234 -0.56 15.37 17.90
CA TRP A 234 -0.64 14.48 16.75
C TRP A 234 -2.05 14.49 16.12
N ILE A 235 -3.11 14.45 16.95
CA ILE A 235 -4.51 14.46 16.51
C ILE A 235 -4.88 15.81 15.86
N ARG A 236 -4.48 16.94 16.48
CA ARG A 236 -4.69 18.28 15.91
C ARG A 236 -4.03 18.40 14.56
N HIS A 237 -2.76 18.01 14.46
CA HIS A 237 -1.98 18.12 13.23
C HIS A 237 -2.62 17.33 12.08
N HIS A 238 -3.01 16.07 12.32
CA HIS A 238 -3.67 15.25 11.31
C HIS A 238 -5.03 15.81 10.89
N LEU A 239 -5.82 16.35 11.82
CA LEU A 239 -7.10 16.99 11.49
C LEU A 239 -6.91 18.25 10.64
N GLU A 240 -5.98 19.14 11.02
CA GLU A 240 -5.73 20.40 10.34
C GLU A 240 -5.16 20.17 8.93
N ALA A 241 -4.15 19.32 8.79
CA ALA A 241 -3.54 19.01 7.50
C ALA A 241 -4.50 18.27 6.56
N SER A 242 -5.29 17.31 7.06
CA SER A 242 -6.32 16.64 6.25
C SER A 242 -7.41 17.61 5.76
N ARG A 243 -7.75 18.63 6.57
CA ARG A 243 -8.68 19.70 6.18
C ARG A 243 -8.08 20.67 5.17
N GLU A 244 -6.78 20.97 5.26
CA GLU A 244 -6.07 21.76 4.25
C GLU A 244 -6.08 21.02 2.89
N GLU A 245 -5.72 19.73 2.89
CA GLU A 245 -5.79 18.87 1.70
C GLU A 245 -7.21 18.74 1.15
N ALA A 246 -8.24 18.66 2.00
CA ALA A 246 -9.63 18.73 1.53
C ALA A 246 -9.96 20.07 0.88
N SER A 247 -9.55 21.19 1.48
CA SER A 247 -9.85 22.55 1.00
C SER A 247 -9.15 22.93 -0.31
N SER A 248 -8.00 22.32 -0.59
CA SER A 248 -7.20 22.56 -1.81
C SER A 248 -7.55 21.60 -2.95
N SER A 249 -8.25 20.50 -2.65
CA SER A 249 -8.64 19.47 -3.61
C SER A 249 -9.64 19.95 -4.67
N SER A 250 -9.52 19.41 -5.89
CA SER A 250 -10.59 19.51 -6.89
C SER A 250 -11.75 18.53 -6.65
N TYR A 251 -11.57 17.55 -5.74
CA TYR A 251 -12.59 16.58 -5.36
C TYR A 251 -12.59 16.36 -3.83
N PRO A 252 -13.10 17.35 -3.06
CA PRO A 252 -12.97 17.37 -1.60
C PRO A 252 -13.71 16.24 -0.87
N LEU A 253 -14.69 15.59 -1.52
CA LEU A 253 -15.54 14.56 -0.92
C LEU A 253 -14.74 13.45 -0.24
N LEU A 254 -13.75 12.87 -0.95
CA LEU A 254 -12.94 11.77 -0.42
C LEU A 254 -11.95 12.27 0.64
N ASN A 255 -11.38 13.46 0.49
CA ASN A 255 -10.46 14.02 1.48
C ASN A 255 -11.17 14.29 2.82
N HIS A 256 -12.43 14.77 2.81
CA HIS A 256 -13.25 14.88 4.02
C HIS A 256 -13.61 13.52 4.65
N VAL A 257 -13.73 12.47 3.85
CA VAL A 257 -13.92 11.09 4.36
C VAL A 257 -12.63 10.56 4.98
N PHE A 258 -11.47 10.84 4.38
CA PHE A 258 -10.17 10.46 4.92
C PHE A 258 -9.79 11.27 6.19
N SER A 259 -10.33 12.49 6.37
CA SER A 259 -10.19 13.27 7.62
C SER A 259 -11.19 12.89 8.73
N GLY A 260 -12.19 12.09 8.40
CA GLY A 260 -13.31 11.78 9.31
C GLY A 260 -14.32 12.93 9.49
N ASP A 261 -14.25 13.98 8.68
CA ASP A 261 -15.23 15.08 8.62
C ASP A 261 -16.46 14.65 7.80
N TRP A 262 -17.14 13.59 8.23
CA TRP A 262 -18.25 12.96 7.51
C TRP A 262 -19.41 13.91 7.21
N GLU A 263 -19.65 14.91 8.05
CA GLU A 263 -20.67 15.94 7.82
C GLU A 263 -20.28 16.90 6.68
N GLU A 264 -19.01 17.33 6.58
CA GLU A 264 -18.52 18.15 5.45
C GLU A 264 -18.44 17.33 4.15
N ALA A 265 -18.12 16.04 4.24
CA ALA A 265 -18.26 15.10 3.13
C ALA A 265 -19.74 14.98 2.68
N PHE A 266 -20.68 14.92 3.62
CA PHE A 266 -22.11 14.82 3.30
C PHE A 266 -22.62 16.12 2.68
N ASP A 267 -22.18 17.28 3.17
CA ASP A 267 -22.48 18.59 2.58
C ASP A 267 -21.90 18.73 1.16
N SER A 268 -20.68 18.22 0.93
CA SER A 268 -20.06 18.12 -0.39
C SER A 268 -20.87 17.23 -1.34
N LEU A 269 -21.32 16.07 -0.86
CA LEU A 269 -22.20 15.17 -1.61
C LEU A 269 -23.56 15.82 -1.92
N TRP A 270 -24.13 16.51 -0.94
CA TRP A 270 -25.43 17.18 -1.08
C TRP A 270 -25.42 18.26 -2.16
N GLY A 271 -24.27 18.91 -2.40
CA GLY A 271 -24.06 19.87 -3.47
C GLY A 271 -24.31 19.32 -4.89
N VAL A 272 -24.20 18.00 -5.10
CA VAL A 272 -24.49 17.31 -6.38
C VAL A 272 -26.00 17.26 -6.68
N GLY A 273 -26.84 17.36 -5.64
CA GLY A 273 -28.30 17.32 -5.73
C GLY A 273 -28.88 15.90 -5.61
N PRO A 274 -29.81 15.63 -4.66
CA PRO A 274 -30.33 14.28 -4.41
C PRO A 274 -30.88 13.51 -5.61
N PRO A 275 -31.58 14.12 -6.59
CA PRO A 275 -32.05 13.40 -7.78
C PRO A 275 -30.91 12.86 -8.67
N THR A 276 -29.75 13.53 -8.67
CA THR A 276 -28.56 13.10 -9.40
C THR A 276 -27.94 11.87 -8.73
N LEU A 277 -27.78 11.92 -7.39
CA LEU A 277 -27.08 10.92 -6.58
C LEU A 277 -27.59 9.47 -6.74
N PHE A 278 -28.86 9.29 -7.11
CA PHE A 278 -29.47 7.97 -7.38
C PHE A 278 -29.96 7.80 -8.82
N SER A 279 -29.38 8.56 -9.75
CA SER A 279 -29.61 8.42 -11.19
C SER A 279 -28.70 7.34 -11.80
N GLY A 280 -28.70 7.22 -13.13
CA GLY A 280 -27.71 6.40 -13.85
C GLY A 280 -26.34 7.06 -14.02
N GLU A 281 -26.24 8.36 -13.72
CA GLU A 281 -24.99 9.15 -13.75
C GLU A 281 -24.86 9.83 -12.37
N PRO A 282 -24.54 9.07 -11.30
CA PRO A 282 -24.59 9.56 -9.92
C PRO A 282 -23.49 10.54 -9.55
N ILE A 283 -22.38 10.56 -10.30
CA ILE A 283 -21.32 11.57 -10.24
C ILE A 283 -21.45 12.47 -11.48
N PRO A 284 -21.40 13.81 -11.34
CA PRO A 284 -21.49 14.72 -12.49
C PRO A 284 -20.32 14.54 -13.46
N SER A 285 -20.61 14.59 -14.77
CA SER A 285 -19.63 14.41 -15.87
C SER A 285 -18.44 15.37 -15.85
N GLU A 286 -18.59 16.53 -15.21
CA GLU A 286 -17.57 17.56 -15.02
C GLU A 286 -16.73 17.37 -13.74
N SER A 287 -17.09 16.38 -12.91
CA SER A 287 -16.34 16.02 -11.71
C SER A 287 -15.06 15.29 -12.08
N ALA A 288 -13.98 15.53 -11.31
CA ALA A 288 -12.73 14.79 -11.44
C ALA A 288 -12.86 13.29 -11.11
N ALA A 289 -14.00 12.86 -10.57
CA ALA A 289 -14.33 11.47 -10.25
C ALA A 289 -15.32 10.80 -11.21
N SER A 290 -15.72 11.46 -12.31
CA SER A 290 -16.56 10.82 -13.34
C SER A 290 -15.77 9.72 -14.06
N GLY A 291 -16.36 8.54 -14.23
CA GLY A 291 -15.66 7.34 -14.71
C GLY A 291 -14.85 6.61 -13.63
N PHE A 292 -15.04 6.97 -12.35
CA PHE A 292 -14.43 6.33 -11.18
C PHE A 292 -15.47 5.99 -10.09
N GLU A 293 -16.74 5.90 -10.47
CA GLU A 293 -17.89 5.71 -9.57
C GLU A 293 -17.70 4.51 -8.63
N HIS A 294 -17.28 3.36 -9.15
CA HIS A 294 -17.03 2.16 -8.33
C HIS A 294 -15.88 2.35 -7.34
N ARG A 295 -14.77 2.99 -7.75
CA ARG A 295 -13.62 3.27 -6.86
C ARG A 295 -14.00 4.25 -5.74
N VAL A 296 -14.77 5.29 -6.05
CA VAL A 296 -15.38 6.17 -5.02
C VAL A 296 -16.27 5.33 -4.09
N GLY A 297 -17.09 4.45 -4.66
CA GLY A 297 -17.98 3.57 -3.92
C GLY A 297 -17.27 2.68 -2.90
N VAL A 298 -16.20 2.01 -3.33
CA VAL A 298 -15.37 1.13 -2.48
C VAL A 298 -14.71 1.92 -1.35
N LEU A 299 -14.09 3.07 -1.65
CA LEU A 299 -13.44 3.91 -0.64
C LEU A 299 -14.46 4.41 0.40
N LEU A 300 -15.62 4.91 -0.05
CA LEU A 300 -16.70 5.34 0.85
C LEU A 300 -17.22 4.21 1.73
N ALA A 301 -17.46 3.02 1.17
CA ALA A 301 -17.96 1.87 1.92
C ALA A 301 -16.92 1.39 2.97
N GLN A 302 -15.64 1.27 2.59
CA GLN A 302 -14.57 0.82 3.48
C GLN A 302 -14.34 1.77 4.66
N TYR A 303 -14.26 3.08 4.39
CA TYR A 303 -14.08 4.08 5.45
C TYR A 303 -15.34 4.20 6.31
N ALA A 304 -16.54 4.09 5.73
CA ALA A 304 -17.78 4.12 6.48
C ALA A 304 -17.91 2.92 7.43
N ASP A 305 -17.52 1.71 6.99
CA ASP A 305 -17.60 0.52 7.84
C ASP A 305 -16.62 0.59 9.03
N THR A 306 -15.42 1.13 8.81
CA THR A 306 -14.44 1.43 9.88
C THR A 306 -15.01 2.45 10.87
N ALA A 307 -15.61 3.54 10.39
CA ALA A 307 -16.22 4.57 11.22
C ALA A 307 -17.45 4.05 12.01
N LEU A 308 -18.34 3.28 11.36
CA LEU A 308 -19.55 2.70 11.98
C LEU A 308 -19.23 1.62 13.02
N ALA A 309 -18.06 0.98 12.97
CA ALA A 309 -17.60 0.09 14.03
C ALA A 309 -17.37 0.83 15.36
N LEU A 310 -17.06 2.13 15.33
CA LEU A 310 -16.86 2.97 16.51
C LEU A 310 -18.01 3.95 16.81
N GLN A 311 -18.76 4.36 15.78
CA GLN A 311 -19.86 5.34 15.85
C GLN A 311 -21.08 4.91 15.00
N PRO A 312 -21.77 3.79 15.34
CA PRO A 312 -22.90 3.27 14.56
C PRO A 312 -24.10 4.22 14.47
N GLU A 313 -24.16 5.25 15.32
CA GLU A 313 -25.17 6.31 15.39
C GLU A 313 -24.91 7.56 14.52
N ARG A 314 -23.83 7.63 13.75
CA ARG A 314 -23.51 8.83 12.94
C ARG A 314 -24.21 8.81 11.58
N ALA A 315 -25.19 9.69 11.39
CA ALA A 315 -26.07 9.71 10.21
C ALA A 315 -25.33 9.99 8.89
N ALA A 316 -24.35 10.89 8.89
CA ALA A 316 -23.54 11.21 7.71
C ALA A 316 -22.78 9.99 7.19
N VAL A 317 -22.13 9.23 8.08
CA VAL A 317 -21.43 7.98 7.77
C VAL A 317 -22.40 6.94 7.19
N GLN A 318 -23.58 6.78 7.79
CA GLN A 318 -24.62 5.86 7.28
C GLN A 318 -25.08 6.25 5.87
N ALA A 319 -25.23 7.55 5.57
CA ALA A 319 -25.68 8.03 4.27
C ALA A 319 -24.59 7.91 3.19
N LEU A 320 -23.35 8.31 3.50
CA LEU A 320 -22.21 8.20 2.58
C LEU A 320 -21.83 6.73 2.33
N GLY A 321 -21.82 5.89 3.35
CA GLY A 321 -21.60 4.45 3.22
C GLY A 321 -22.73 3.71 2.49
N ALA A 322 -23.96 4.27 2.48
CA ALA A 322 -25.05 3.79 1.64
C ALA A 322 -24.92 4.25 0.18
N TRP A 323 -24.52 5.49 -0.05
CA TRP A 323 -24.26 5.99 -1.41
C TRP A 323 -23.06 5.28 -2.04
N GLY A 324 -21.98 5.05 -1.28
CA GLY A 324 -20.83 4.27 -1.75
C GLY A 324 -21.22 2.85 -2.17
N ARG A 325 -22.07 2.17 -1.39
CA ARG A 325 -22.66 0.87 -1.78
C ARG A 325 -23.54 0.98 -3.03
N PHE A 326 -24.33 2.03 -3.17
CA PHE A 326 -25.14 2.27 -4.38
C PHE A 326 -24.27 2.43 -5.65
N LEU A 327 -23.09 3.03 -5.54
CA LEU A 327 -22.14 3.13 -6.66
C LEU A 327 -21.51 1.77 -7.04
N ILE A 328 -21.44 0.83 -6.10
CA ILE A 328 -20.95 -0.55 -6.32
C ILE A 328 -22.06 -1.44 -6.88
N ASP A 329 -23.18 -1.52 -6.17
CA ASP A 329 -24.38 -2.28 -6.52
C ASP A 329 -25.61 -1.42 -6.21
N PRO A 330 -26.26 -0.83 -7.24
CA PRO A 330 -27.43 0.00 -7.04
C PRO A 330 -28.63 -0.74 -6.43
N ASP A 331 -28.68 -2.08 -6.42
CA ASP A 331 -29.74 -2.90 -5.84
C ASP A 331 -29.34 -3.55 -4.48
N ASP A 332 -28.16 -3.24 -3.91
CA ASP A 332 -27.75 -3.74 -2.58
C ASP A 332 -28.77 -3.35 -1.49
N PRO A 333 -29.39 -4.33 -0.79
CA PRO A 333 -30.37 -4.05 0.26
C PRO A 333 -29.81 -3.22 1.42
N ALA A 334 -28.49 -3.22 1.64
CA ALA A 334 -27.84 -2.41 2.65
C ALA A 334 -28.01 -0.91 2.38
N VAL A 335 -28.05 -0.47 1.11
CA VAL A 335 -28.30 0.93 0.72
C VAL A 335 -29.60 1.42 1.35
N GLN A 336 -30.69 0.67 1.20
CA GLN A 336 -31.98 1.07 1.75
C GLN A 336 -31.96 1.09 3.28
N SER A 337 -31.36 0.09 3.94
CA SER A 337 -31.32 0.04 5.40
C SER A 337 -30.47 1.15 6.01
N SER A 338 -29.34 1.49 5.39
CA SER A 338 -28.44 2.53 5.90
C SER A 338 -28.99 3.94 5.65
N LEU A 339 -29.63 4.21 4.51
CA LEU A 339 -30.38 5.47 4.31
C LEU A 339 -31.56 5.60 5.28
N GLN A 340 -32.30 4.52 5.53
CA GLN A 340 -33.37 4.49 6.53
C GLN A 340 -32.81 4.76 7.93
N ARG A 341 -31.64 4.19 8.25
CA ARG A 341 -30.96 4.41 9.53
C ARG A 341 -30.46 5.84 9.69
N ALA A 342 -29.89 6.45 8.64
CA ALA A 342 -29.46 7.84 8.65
C ALA A 342 -30.62 8.80 8.96
N ALA A 343 -31.77 8.62 8.30
CA ALA A 343 -32.98 9.43 8.54
C ALA A 343 -33.56 9.24 9.96
N GLU A 344 -33.42 8.05 10.55
CA GLU A 344 -33.83 7.79 11.95
C GLU A 344 -32.90 8.43 12.99
N LEU A 345 -31.61 8.63 12.65
CA LEU A 345 -30.60 9.19 13.53
C LEU A 345 -30.63 10.72 13.52
N ALA A 346 -30.82 11.35 12.35
CA ALA A 346 -30.76 12.79 12.17
C ALA A 346 -32.14 13.44 11.94
N THR A 347 -33.12 13.18 12.83
CA THR A 347 -34.52 13.66 12.69
C THR A 347 -34.70 15.20 12.78
N ALA A 348 -33.62 15.97 12.82
CA ALA A 348 -33.60 17.43 12.79
C ALA A 348 -33.00 18.00 11.48
N ASP A 349 -32.48 17.12 10.62
CA ASP A 349 -31.93 17.46 9.30
C ASP A 349 -32.73 16.70 8.22
N ASP A 350 -33.72 17.39 7.64
CA ASP A 350 -34.67 16.84 6.67
C ASP A 350 -33.97 16.25 5.41
N ARG A 351 -32.69 16.59 5.16
CA ARG A 351 -31.89 16.11 4.03
C ARG A 351 -31.79 14.58 3.98
N TYR A 352 -31.66 13.92 5.13
CA TYR A 352 -31.58 12.47 5.20
C TYR A 352 -32.90 11.79 4.85
N GLU A 353 -34.05 12.37 5.26
CA GLU A 353 -35.36 11.89 4.86
C GLU A 353 -35.64 12.16 3.37
N GLU A 354 -35.22 13.31 2.83
CA GLU A 354 -35.29 13.60 1.40
C GLU A 354 -34.47 12.60 0.58
N LEU A 355 -33.21 12.34 0.94
CA LEU A 355 -32.32 11.38 0.27
C LEU A 355 -32.94 9.98 0.20
N LEU A 356 -33.46 9.50 1.34
CA LEU A 356 -34.18 8.23 1.45
C LEU A 356 -35.45 8.19 0.59
N ASN A 357 -36.18 9.30 0.50
CA ASN A 357 -37.39 9.40 -0.31
C ASN A 357 -37.08 9.45 -1.81
N VAL A 358 -35.97 10.08 -2.22
CA VAL A 358 -35.49 10.04 -3.61
C VAL A 358 -35.10 8.62 -4.00
N PHE A 359 -34.32 7.92 -3.18
CA PHE A 359 -33.96 6.51 -3.41
C PHE A 359 -35.20 5.62 -3.55
N LYS A 360 -36.16 5.72 -2.61
CA LYS A 360 -37.46 5.00 -2.66
C LYS A 360 -38.31 5.38 -3.87
N GLY A 361 -38.12 6.58 -4.42
CA GLY A 361 -38.82 7.11 -5.59
C GLY A 361 -38.21 6.66 -6.93
N ARG A 362 -37.02 6.04 -6.95
CA ARG A 362 -36.39 5.62 -8.21
C ARG A 362 -37.28 4.62 -8.95
N THR A 363 -37.60 4.93 -10.20
CA THR A 363 -38.38 4.01 -11.04
C THR A 363 -37.41 3.06 -11.71
N ARG A 364 -37.36 1.79 -11.27
CA ARG A 364 -36.49 0.76 -11.87
C ARG A 364 -36.79 0.66 -13.37
N ALA A 365 -35.84 1.04 -14.21
CA ALA A 365 -36.01 1.13 -15.65
C ALA A 365 -36.01 -0.27 -16.29
N VAL A 366 -37.16 -0.92 -16.32
CA VAL A 366 -37.32 -2.21 -17.00
C VAL A 366 -37.31 -1.99 -18.51
N SER A 367 -36.21 -2.35 -19.18
CA SER A 367 -36.08 -2.29 -20.64
C SER A 367 -37.11 -3.21 -21.33
N THR A 368 -37.86 -2.70 -22.30
CA THR A 368 -38.98 -3.42 -22.93
C THR A 368 -38.73 -3.78 -24.40
N SER A 369 -38.97 -5.04 -24.76
CA SER A 369 -38.60 -5.65 -26.04
C SER A 369 -39.60 -5.47 -27.21
N PRO A 370 -39.15 -5.04 -28.41
CA PRO A 370 -39.95 -5.13 -29.66
C PRO A 370 -39.78 -6.46 -30.43
N THR A 371 -40.76 -6.76 -31.31
CA THR A 371 -40.95 -8.03 -32.05
C THR A 371 -40.26 -8.07 -33.44
N ALA A 372 -40.31 -9.20 -34.15
CA ALA A 372 -39.22 -9.71 -35.00
C ALA A 372 -39.46 -9.75 -36.55
N THR A 373 -38.43 -9.40 -37.37
CA THR A 373 -38.20 -9.78 -38.82
C THR A 373 -36.68 -9.85 -39.18
N PRO A 374 -36.12 -10.93 -39.78
CA PRO A 374 -34.99 -11.80 -39.28
C PRO A 374 -33.52 -11.32 -39.05
N LEU A 375 -32.78 -12.06 -38.18
CA LEU A 375 -31.48 -11.75 -37.48
C LEU A 375 -30.31 -11.14 -38.32
N PRO A 376 -29.58 -10.12 -37.79
CA PRO A 376 -28.41 -9.47 -38.38
C PRO A 376 -27.08 -10.22 -38.07
N SER A 377 -26.01 -9.84 -38.77
CA SER A 377 -24.65 -10.37 -38.54
C SER A 377 -23.83 -9.52 -37.57
N THR A 378 -22.80 -10.13 -36.96
CA THR A 378 -21.94 -9.49 -35.95
C THR A 378 -21.07 -8.37 -36.51
N GLU A 379 -20.70 -8.42 -37.79
CA GLU A 379 -19.94 -7.35 -38.44
C GLU A 379 -20.74 -6.04 -38.50
N VAL A 380 -22.08 -6.11 -38.49
CA VAL A 380 -22.95 -4.92 -38.42
C VAL A 380 -22.83 -4.26 -37.05
N LEU A 381 -22.88 -5.04 -35.95
CA LEU A 381 -22.69 -4.53 -34.59
C LEU A 381 -21.29 -3.93 -34.42
N GLN A 382 -20.27 -4.69 -34.84
CA GLN A 382 -18.88 -4.26 -34.76
C GLN A 382 -18.65 -2.95 -35.52
N SER A 383 -19.20 -2.83 -36.74
CA SER A 383 -19.09 -1.60 -37.55
C SER A 383 -19.85 -0.41 -36.96
N GLN A 384 -21.01 -0.66 -36.34
CA GLN A 384 -21.81 0.37 -35.67
C GLN A 384 -21.04 0.93 -34.46
N LEU A 385 -20.58 0.06 -33.55
CA LEU A 385 -19.85 0.46 -32.36
C LEU A 385 -18.47 1.04 -32.70
N ALA A 386 -17.76 0.52 -33.71
CA ALA A 386 -16.50 1.12 -34.17
C ALA A 386 -16.66 2.56 -34.71
N SER A 387 -17.85 2.91 -35.20
CA SER A 387 -18.18 4.29 -35.57
C SER A 387 -18.56 5.16 -34.37
N GLU A 388 -19.10 4.57 -33.30
CA GLU A 388 -19.43 5.25 -32.03
C GLU A 388 -18.17 5.62 -31.26
N PHE A 389 -17.26 4.66 -31.07
CA PHE A 389 -15.98 4.83 -30.36
C PHE A 389 -14.84 5.39 -31.23
N GLY A 390 -15.12 5.80 -32.47
CA GLY A 390 -14.14 6.43 -33.37
C GLY A 390 -13.00 5.54 -33.87
N SER A 391 -13.00 4.23 -33.55
CA SER A 391 -11.90 3.30 -33.85
C SER A 391 -11.68 3.04 -35.34
N THR A 392 -12.64 3.37 -36.21
CA THR A 392 -12.49 3.30 -37.68
C THR A 392 -11.31 4.10 -38.27
N GLN A 393 -10.64 4.94 -37.47
CA GLN A 393 -9.51 5.79 -37.89
C GLN A 393 -8.15 5.35 -37.32
N ASP A 394 -8.10 4.36 -36.42
CA ASP A 394 -6.89 3.95 -35.70
C ASP A 394 -6.84 2.41 -35.57
N ALA A 395 -5.92 1.77 -36.28
CA ALA A 395 -5.78 0.31 -36.28
C ALA A 395 -5.25 -0.28 -34.95
N SER A 396 -4.81 0.57 -34.01
CA SER A 396 -4.46 0.15 -32.65
C SER A 396 -5.65 0.17 -31.69
N ARG A 397 -6.84 0.51 -32.17
CA ARG A 397 -8.10 0.58 -31.42
C ARG A 397 -9.21 -0.15 -32.17
N GLY A 398 -10.20 -0.64 -31.45
CA GLY A 398 -11.27 -1.40 -32.08
C GLY A 398 -12.46 -1.67 -31.17
N VAL A 399 -13.41 -2.41 -31.74
CA VAL A 399 -14.46 -3.11 -30.99
C VAL A 399 -14.37 -4.57 -31.39
N ALA A 400 -14.37 -5.47 -30.41
CA ALA A 400 -14.50 -6.90 -30.62
C ALA A 400 -15.92 -7.33 -30.25
N VAL A 401 -16.44 -8.38 -30.91
CA VAL A 401 -17.78 -8.92 -30.66
C VAL A 401 -17.68 -10.44 -30.53
N GLN A 402 -18.08 -10.96 -29.37
CA GLN A 402 -18.02 -12.38 -29.02
C GLN A 402 -19.43 -12.91 -28.78
N GLN A 403 -19.79 -14.02 -29.44
CA GLN A 403 -21.03 -14.73 -29.13
C GLN A 403 -20.90 -15.44 -27.78
N LEU A 404 -21.89 -15.27 -26.92
CA LEU A 404 -21.92 -15.85 -25.58
C LEU A 404 -22.71 -17.16 -25.58
N GLN A 405 -22.21 -18.14 -24.82
CA GLN A 405 -22.91 -19.39 -24.58
C GLN A 405 -23.96 -19.17 -23.49
N THR A 406 -25.24 -19.22 -23.87
CA THR A 406 -26.39 -19.12 -22.95
C THR A 406 -27.06 -20.48 -22.79
N GLY A 407 -27.67 -20.74 -21.63
CA GLY A 407 -28.47 -21.95 -21.39
C GLY A 407 -29.88 -21.92 -21.99
N GLY A 408 -30.21 -20.89 -22.79
CA GLY A 408 -31.56 -20.61 -23.31
C GLY A 408 -31.62 -20.48 -24.83
N GLU A 409 -32.75 -20.01 -25.35
CA GLU A 409 -32.95 -19.79 -26.80
C GLU A 409 -32.44 -18.42 -27.29
N GLU A 410 -32.17 -17.47 -26.38
CA GLU A 410 -31.68 -16.12 -26.71
C GLU A 410 -30.18 -16.14 -27.03
N SER A 411 -29.82 -15.65 -28.22
CA SER A 411 -28.42 -15.46 -28.64
C SER A 411 -27.90 -14.12 -28.15
N LEU A 412 -27.15 -14.16 -27.05
CA LEU A 412 -26.45 -13.00 -26.48
C LEU A 412 -25.02 -12.91 -27.03
N PHE A 413 -24.52 -11.68 -27.10
CA PHE A 413 -23.19 -11.33 -27.59
C PHE A 413 -22.59 -10.27 -26.68
N ALA A 414 -21.33 -10.41 -26.30
CA ALA A 414 -20.59 -9.32 -25.67
C ALA A 414 -19.90 -8.49 -26.76
N ALA A 415 -19.97 -7.17 -26.65
CA ALA A 415 -19.19 -6.26 -27.47
C ALA A 415 -18.37 -5.34 -26.57
N TYR A 416 -17.06 -5.26 -26.81
CA TYR A 416 -16.13 -4.50 -25.97
C TYR A 416 -15.13 -3.70 -26.80
N THR A 417 -14.70 -2.54 -26.27
CA THR A 417 -13.66 -1.71 -26.89
C THR A 417 -12.28 -2.28 -26.59
N PHE A 418 -11.36 -2.24 -27.55
CA PHE A 418 -9.97 -2.64 -27.34
C PHE A 418 -8.97 -1.63 -27.91
N GLY A 419 -7.71 -1.77 -27.53
CA GLY A 419 -6.62 -0.84 -27.83
C GLY A 419 -6.17 -0.02 -26.62
N LEU A 420 -5.53 1.12 -26.89
CA LEU A 420 -5.34 2.20 -25.90
C LEU A 420 -6.63 3.05 -25.79
N PRO A 421 -6.88 3.74 -24.67
CA PRO A 421 -8.08 4.55 -24.50
C PRO A 421 -7.97 5.80 -25.39
N PRO A 422 -9.07 6.39 -25.88
CA PRO A 422 -9.04 7.66 -26.60
C PRO A 422 -8.26 8.75 -25.84
N LEU A 423 -7.60 9.67 -26.56
CA LEU A 423 -6.78 10.74 -25.96
C LEU A 423 -7.59 11.83 -25.21
N SER A 424 -8.92 11.69 -25.13
CA SER A 424 -9.77 12.41 -24.19
C SER A 424 -9.70 11.74 -22.82
N ALA A 425 -9.28 12.49 -21.79
CA ALA A 425 -8.86 11.99 -20.47
C ALA A 425 -9.93 11.28 -19.59
N SER A 426 -11.08 10.90 -20.16
CA SER A 426 -12.22 10.27 -19.47
C SER A 426 -12.82 9.09 -20.24
N ALA A 427 -12.19 8.63 -21.33
CA ALA A 427 -12.75 7.57 -22.17
C ALA A 427 -12.23 6.20 -21.73
N MET A 428 -12.92 5.57 -20.79
CA MET A 428 -12.63 4.22 -20.29
C MET A 428 -12.93 3.15 -21.34
N HIS A 429 -12.44 1.92 -21.13
CA HIS A 429 -12.90 0.78 -21.90
C HIS A 429 -14.34 0.42 -21.48
N THR A 430 -15.12 -0.16 -22.39
CA THR A 430 -16.51 -0.51 -22.12
C THR A 430 -16.81 -1.92 -22.58
N LEU A 431 -17.66 -2.63 -21.85
CA LEU A 431 -18.25 -3.91 -22.23
C LEU A 431 -19.78 -3.80 -22.24
N SER A 432 -20.42 -4.33 -23.29
CA SER A 432 -21.87 -4.30 -23.46
C SER A 432 -22.43 -5.65 -23.86
N ILE A 433 -23.60 -6.00 -23.34
CA ILE A 433 -24.34 -7.20 -23.73
C ILE A 433 -25.36 -6.82 -24.79
N HIS A 434 -25.35 -7.53 -25.92
CA HIS A 434 -26.26 -7.33 -27.03
C HIS A 434 -27.06 -8.59 -27.29
N GLU A 435 -28.36 -8.42 -27.52
CA GLU A 435 -29.22 -9.46 -28.06
C GLU A 435 -29.28 -9.29 -29.57
N ALA A 436 -28.91 -10.34 -30.31
CA ALA A 436 -29.18 -10.37 -31.74
C ALA A 436 -30.69 -10.41 -31.94
N ARG A 437 -31.26 -9.29 -32.37
CA ARG A 437 -32.67 -9.23 -32.73
C ARG A 437 -32.86 -9.12 -34.19
N GLU A 438 -33.98 -9.66 -34.61
CA GLU A 438 -34.36 -9.71 -35.99
C GLU A 438 -34.26 -8.32 -36.70
N ASN A 439 -34.76 -7.22 -36.10
CA ASN A 439 -34.68 -5.88 -36.72
C ASN A 439 -33.33 -5.14 -36.51
N GLY A 440 -32.29 -5.77 -35.98
CA GLY A 440 -31.01 -5.14 -35.62
C GLY A 440 -30.53 -5.55 -34.22
N TRP A 441 -29.41 -4.99 -33.79
CA TRP A 441 -28.86 -5.29 -32.47
C TRP A 441 -29.58 -4.48 -31.39
N LEU A 442 -29.99 -5.14 -30.29
CA LEU A 442 -30.42 -4.44 -29.08
C LEU A 442 -29.32 -4.56 -28.03
N GLU A 443 -28.76 -3.43 -27.63
CA GLU A 443 -28.01 -3.33 -26.39
C GLU A 443 -28.93 -3.59 -25.20
N ARG A 444 -28.60 -4.61 -24.43
CA ARG A 444 -29.32 -5.03 -23.23
C ARG A 444 -28.82 -4.27 -22.02
N ASP A 445 -27.50 -4.11 -21.90
CA ASP A 445 -26.83 -3.31 -20.88
C ASP A 445 -25.36 -3.02 -21.26
N ARG A 446 -24.72 -2.07 -20.57
CA ARG A 446 -23.34 -1.62 -20.78
C ARG A 446 -22.69 -1.21 -19.45
N VAL A 447 -21.43 -1.59 -19.28
CA VAL A 447 -20.57 -1.26 -18.14
C VAL A 447 -19.27 -0.63 -18.66
N GLU A 448 -18.77 0.38 -17.97
CA GLU A 448 -17.40 0.88 -18.13
C GLU A 448 -16.45 0.06 -17.24
N LEU A 449 -15.24 -0.19 -17.72
CA LEU A 449 -14.23 -1.01 -17.03
C LEU A 449 -13.32 -0.10 -16.20
N ASP A 450 -13.14 -0.40 -14.92
CA ASP A 450 -12.49 0.50 -13.94
C ASP A 450 -10.96 0.53 -14.08
N CYS A 451 -10.30 -0.62 -14.02
CA CYS A 451 -8.84 -0.67 -13.90
C CYS A 451 -8.09 -0.82 -15.23
N VAL A 452 -8.80 -0.96 -16.36
CA VAL A 452 -8.13 -1.25 -17.63
C VAL A 452 -7.72 0.02 -18.38
N ASN A 453 -6.41 0.20 -18.56
CA ASN A 453 -5.87 1.21 -19.47
C ASN A 453 -5.59 0.69 -20.89
N TYR A 454 -5.49 -0.62 -21.10
CA TYR A 454 -5.51 -1.18 -22.46
C TYR A 454 -6.00 -2.63 -22.52
N LEU A 455 -6.71 -2.96 -23.60
CA LEU A 455 -7.17 -4.30 -23.95
C LEU A 455 -6.64 -4.72 -25.32
N ASP A 456 -6.51 -6.02 -25.55
CA ASP A 456 -6.38 -6.59 -26.89
C ASP A 456 -7.71 -7.20 -27.38
N GLU A 457 -7.73 -7.72 -28.62
CA GLU A 457 -8.94 -8.30 -29.23
C GLU A 457 -9.32 -9.70 -28.70
N HIS A 458 -8.62 -10.19 -27.68
CA HIS A 458 -8.81 -11.47 -26.99
C HIS A 458 -8.91 -11.33 -25.47
N SER A 459 -8.80 -10.12 -24.92
CA SER A 459 -8.87 -9.83 -23.48
C SER A 459 -10.16 -10.26 -22.76
N LEU A 460 -11.24 -10.58 -23.49
CA LEU A 460 -12.51 -11.07 -22.93
C LEU A 460 -12.59 -12.60 -22.98
N GLU A 461 -12.81 -13.22 -21.83
CA GLU A 461 -13.18 -14.63 -21.70
C GLU A 461 -14.57 -14.80 -21.07
N GLN A 462 -15.36 -15.76 -21.54
CA GLN A 462 -16.57 -16.19 -20.84
C GLN A 462 -16.23 -17.32 -19.88
N VAL A 463 -16.40 -17.09 -18.58
CA VAL A 463 -15.99 -18.01 -17.51
C VAL A 463 -17.18 -18.68 -16.83
N ALA A 464 -16.94 -19.82 -16.17
CA ALA A 464 -17.96 -20.66 -15.52
C ALA A 464 -17.75 -20.74 -13.99
N ILE A 465 -17.97 -19.61 -13.31
CA ILE A 465 -17.87 -19.50 -11.84
C ILE A 465 -19.04 -20.22 -11.14
N GLU A 466 -20.26 -20.04 -11.64
CA GLU A 466 -21.45 -20.77 -11.18
C GLU A 466 -22.37 -21.16 -12.36
N PRO A 467 -23.14 -22.26 -12.26
CA PRO A 467 -23.73 -22.92 -13.42
C PRO A 467 -25.02 -22.29 -13.97
N SER A 468 -25.52 -21.20 -13.38
CA SER A 468 -26.78 -20.55 -13.74
C SER A 468 -26.64 -19.12 -14.29
N GLY A 469 -25.59 -18.40 -13.89
CA GLY A 469 -25.25 -17.07 -14.40
C GLY A 469 -24.31 -17.08 -15.59
N LEU A 470 -24.30 -15.98 -16.33
CA LEU A 470 -23.29 -15.72 -17.36
C LEU A 470 -22.22 -14.83 -16.75
N TRP A 471 -20.97 -15.28 -16.79
CA TRP A 471 -19.83 -14.57 -16.21
C TRP A 471 -18.78 -14.27 -17.27
N LEU A 472 -18.15 -13.11 -17.15
CA LEU A 472 -17.14 -12.61 -18.06
C LEU A 472 -15.91 -12.21 -17.25
N ALA A 473 -14.74 -12.63 -17.70
CA ALA A 473 -13.46 -12.16 -17.19
C ALA A 473 -12.82 -11.27 -18.26
N VAL A 474 -12.39 -10.07 -17.87
CA VAL A 474 -11.64 -9.17 -18.73
C VAL A 474 -10.23 -9.01 -18.16
N GLN A 475 -9.22 -9.42 -18.94
CA GLN A 475 -7.82 -9.23 -18.60
C GLN A 475 -7.19 -8.15 -19.48
N GLY A 476 -6.75 -7.07 -18.85
CA GLY A 476 -6.11 -5.94 -19.51
C GLY A 476 -4.85 -5.47 -18.78
N GLY A 477 -4.21 -4.46 -19.34
CA GLY A 477 -3.09 -3.78 -18.68
C GLY A 477 -3.50 -2.47 -18.03
N ALA A 478 -2.73 -2.08 -17.01
CA ALA A 478 -2.91 -0.86 -16.23
C ALA A 478 -1.58 -0.08 -16.16
N GLY A 479 -1.59 1.20 -16.52
CA GLY A 479 -0.39 1.99 -16.75
C GLY A 479 0.51 1.37 -17.83
N ALA A 480 1.83 1.42 -17.63
CA ALA A 480 2.82 0.84 -18.54
C ALA A 480 3.25 -0.59 -18.16
N HIS A 481 2.93 -1.03 -16.94
CA HIS A 481 3.57 -2.17 -16.26
C HIS A 481 2.61 -3.03 -15.43
N GLY A 482 1.47 -2.48 -15.03
CA GLY A 482 0.47 -3.19 -14.25
C GLY A 482 -0.50 -4.01 -15.08
N GLY A 483 -1.24 -4.86 -14.40
CA GLY A 483 -2.33 -5.67 -14.90
C GLY A 483 -3.66 -5.24 -14.29
N CYS A 484 -4.74 -5.63 -14.96
CA CYS A 484 -6.10 -5.48 -14.47
C CYS A 484 -6.89 -6.75 -14.80
N LEU A 485 -7.62 -7.26 -13.81
CA LEU A 485 -8.61 -8.32 -13.97
C LEU A 485 -9.96 -7.83 -13.48
N GLU A 486 -10.96 -7.90 -14.35
CA GLU A 486 -12.33 -7.55 -14.03
C GLU A 486 -13.27 -8.73 -14.24
N ILE A 487 -14.14 -8.98 -13.27
CA ILE A 487 -15.13 -10.05 -13.30
C ILE A 487 -16.50 -9.43 -13.36
N LEU A 488 -17.21 -9.64 -14.46
CA LEU A 488 -18.57 -9.15 -14.67
C LEU A 488 -19.56 -10.31 -14.64
N ARG A 489 -20.78 -10.04 -14.16
CA ARG A 489 -21.89 -10.98 -14.15
C ARG A 489 -23.06 -10.39 -14.92
N TRP A 490 -23.67 -11.21 -15.77
CA TRP A 490 -24.97 -10.95 -16.38
C TRP A 490 -26.03 -11.81 -15.70
N ASP A 491 -27.00 -11.18 -15.03
CA ASP A 491 -28.06 -11.87 -14.28
C ASP A 491 -29.31 -12.20 -15.12
N GLY A 492 -29.32 -11.79 -16.39
CA GLY A 492 -30.45 -11.87 -17.31
C GLY A 492 -31.16 -10.53 -17.55
N GLN A 493 -30.88 -9.51 -16.75
CA GLN A 493 -31.44 -8.15 -16.84
C GLN A 493 -30.36 -7.08 -16.87
N ALA A 494 -29.32 -7.19 -16.03
CA ALA A 494 -28.23 -6.25 -15.89
C ALA A 494 -26.86 -6.93 -15.98
N LEU A 495 -25.87 -6.18 -16.46
CA LEU A 495 -24.45 -6.49 -16.43
C LEU A 495 -23.85 -5.71 -15.24
N SER A 496 -23.29 -6.41 -14.27
CA SER A 496 -22.61 -5.78 -13.12
C SER A 496 -21.14 -6.16 -13.09
N LEU A 497 -20.29 -5.16 -12.79
CA LEU A 497 -18.91 -5.38 -12.38
C LEU A 497 -18.92 -5.91 -10.95
N VAL A 498 -18.49 -7.17 -10.76
CA VAL A 498 -18.54 -7.86 -9.45
C VAL A 498 -17.22 -7.69 -8.70
N ILE A 499 -16.10 -7.76 -9.41
CA ILE A 499 -14.75 -7.49 -8.90
C ILE A 499 -13.96 -6.74 -9.96
N SER A 500 -13.30 -5.65 -9.57
CA SER A 500 -12.18 -5.06 -10.30
C SER A 500 -10.91 -5.22 -9.45
N SER A 501 -9.82 -5.69 -10.06
CA SER A 501 -8.55 -5.99 -9.39
C SER A 501 -7.38 -5.46 -10.21
N PHE A 502 -6.60 -4.58 -9.61
CA PHE A 502 -5.37 -4.02 -10.18
C PHE A 502 -4.14 -4.62 -9.49
N ASN A 503 -3.06 -4.82 -10.26
CA ASN A 503 -1.73 -5.02 -9.70
C ASN A 503 -0.70 -4.21 -10.50
N SER A 504 0.36 -3.75 -9.83
CA SER A 504 1.54 -3.12 -10.42
C SER A 504 2.40 -4.03 -11.32
N ILE A 505 2.17 -5.35 -11.33
CA ILE A 505 2.68 -6.29 -12.35
C ILE A 505 1.57 -6.71 -13.33
N PRO A 506 1.89 -7.19 -14.55
CA PRO A 506 0.89 -7.50 -15.58
C PRO A 506 -0.12 -8.60 -15.23
N ASP A 507 0.14 -9.37 -14.17
CA ASP A 507 -0.77 -10.39 -13.63
C ASP A 507 -1.49 -9.83 -12.40
N ALA A 508 -2.73 -9.38 -12.59
CA ALA A 508 -3.62 -8.97 -11.49
C ALA A 508 -4.52 -10.10 -10.96
N GLY A 509 -4.45 -11.29 -11.57
CA GLY A 509 -5.24 -12.45 -11.19
C GLY A 509 -5.65 -13.36 -12.34
N SER A 510 -6.29 -14.47 -11.99
CA SER A 510 -6.82 -15.46 -12.94
C SER A 510 -8.10 -16.13 -12.43
N VAL A 511 -8.86 -16.72 -13.36
CA VAL A 511 -10.06 -17.52 -13.07
C VAL A 511 -9.72 -18.99 -13.32
N THR A 512 -9.73 -19.82 -12.29
CA THR A 512 -9.23 -21.20 -12.33
C THR A 512 -9.88 -22.08 -11.27
N ASP A 513 -10.00 -23.39 -11.52
CA ASP A 513 -10.48 -24.36 -10.51
C ASP A 513 -9.38 -24.56 -9.46
N LEU A 514 -9.44 -23.79 -8.37
CA LEU A 514 -8.44 -23.82 -7.31
C LEU A 514 -8.58 -25.09 -6.45
N ASN A 515 -9.82 -25.56 -6.26
CA ASN A 515 -10.16 -26.59 -5.27
C ASN A 515 -10.36 -28.00 -5.85
N GLY A 516 -10.46 -28.13 -7.18
CA GLY A 516 -10.60 -29.37 -7.93
C GLY A 516 -12.03 -29.92 -8.00
N ASP A 517 -13.07 -29.11 -7.75
CA ASP A 517 -14.48 -29.53 -7.84
C ASP A 517 -15.12 -29.39 -9.24
N GLY A 518 -14.38 -28.81 -10.20
CA GLY A 518 -14.83 -28.57 -11.57
C GLY A 518 -15.58 -27.25 -11.78
N ARG A 519 -15.59 -26.36 -10.79
CA ARG A 519 -16.02 -24.95 -10.92
C ARG A 519 -14.80 -24.04 -10.96
N LEU A 520 -14.95 -22.88 -11.58
CA LEU A 520 -13.87 -21.90 -11.55
C LEU A 520 -14.01 -21.00 -10.33
N ASP A 521 -12.94 -20.93 -9.55
CA ASP A 521 -12.72 -19.94 -8.51
C ASP A 521 -11.94 -18.75 -9.10
N LEU A 522 -11.78 -17.69 -8.32
CA LEU A 522 -11.03 -16.50 -8.70
C LEU A 522 -9.82 -16.32 -7.77
N LEU A 523 -8.65 -16.19 -8.39
CA LEU A 523 -7.37 -15.87 -7.77
C LEU A 523 -7.06 -14.40 -8.08
N LEU A 524 -7.08 -13.51 -7.10
CA LEU A 524 -6.56 -12.15 -7.25
C LEU A 524 -5.10 -12.12 -6.81
N ASN A 525 -4.24 -11.55 -7.66
CA ASN A 525 -2.83 -11.34 -7.35
C ASN A 525 -2.67 -9.96 -6.72
N ASN A 526 -2.30 -9.93 -5.44
CA ASN A 526 -2.09 -8.72 -4.65
C ASN A 526 -0.61 -8.51 -4.31
N SER A 527 0.29 -9.19 -5.03
CA SER A 527 1.73 -9.12 -4.77
C SER A 527 2.29 -7.70 -4.90
N ASP A 528 3.30 -7.39 -4.10
CA ASP A 528 4.06 -6.16 -4.19
C ASP A 528 5.41 -6.38 -4.93
N PRO A 529 5.63 -5.75 -6.09
CA PRO A 529 6.92 -5.77 -6.80
C PRO A 529 7.89 -4.65 -6.36
N TYR A 530 7.46 -3.71 -5.51
CA TYR A 530 8.22 -2.53 -5.09
C TYR A 530 8.96 -2.71 -3.75
N VAL A 531 9.25 -3.97 -3.36
CA VAL A 531 9.95 -4.33 -2.10
C VAL A 531 11.23 -3.51 -1.83
N PHE A 532 11.94 -3.11 -2.88
CA PHE A 532 12.91 -2.00 -2.85
C PHE A 532 13.16 -1.39 -4.24
N CYS A 533 13.01 -2.19 -5.30
CA CYS A 533 13.07 -1.70 -6.68
C CYS A 533 12.31 -2.65 -7.62
N TYR A 534 11.32 -2.12 -8.34
CA TYR A 534 10.52 -2.86 -9.33
C TYR A 534 11.38 -3.54 -10.41
N ALA A 535 12.41 -2.86 -10.91
CA ALA A 535 13.31 -3.42 -11.92
C ALA A 535 14.23 -4.54 -11.38
N CYS A 536 14.34 -4.68 -10.05
CA CYS A 536 15.13 -5.75 -9.42
C CYS A 536 14.36 -7.07 -9.29
N GLY A 537 13.10 -7.17 -9.74
CA GLY A 537 12.39 -8.46 -9.88
C GLY A 537 12.20 -9.26 -8.59
N LEU A 538 12.35 -8.62 -7.43
CA LEU A 538 11.97 -9.18 -6.13
C LEU A 538 10.50 -8.83 -5.88
N GLN A 539 9.70 -9.85 -5.58
CA GLN A 539 8.27 -9.72 -5.39
C GLN A 539 7.88 -10.35 -4.04
N LEU A 540 7.14 -9.61 -3.22
CA LEU A 540 6.45 -10.16 -2.06
C LEU A 540 5.10 -10.71 -2.53
N TYR A 541 4.98 -12.03 -2.58
CA TYR A 541 3.76 -12.67 -3.06
C TYR A 541 2.60 -12.53 -2.07
N GLN A 542 1.46 -12.06 -2.56
CA GLN A 542 0.20 -12.04 -1.82
C GLN A 542 -0.95 -12.37 -2.77
N ALA A 543 -1.94 -13.14 -2.31
CA ALA A 543 -3.13 -13.42 -3.10
C ALA A 543 -4.41 -13.62 -2.26
N ARG A 544 -5.53 -13.22 -2.86
CA ARG A 544 -6.89 -13.35 -2.30
C ARG A 544 -7.69 -14.30 -3.16
N PHE A 545 -8.39 -15.24 -2.53
CA PHE A 545 -9.15 -16.28 -3.24
C PHE A 545 -10.64 -16.03 -3.06
N PHE A 546 -11.41 -16.23 -4.11
CA PHE A 546 -12.85 -16.06 -4.10
C PHE A 546 -13.53 -17.27 -4.72
N HIS A 547 -14.53 -17.82 -4.05
CA HIS A 547 -15.26 -18.99 -4.48
C HIS A 547 -16.77 -18.72 -4.48
N TRP A 548 -17.54 -19.44 -5.30
CA TRP A 548 -19.00 -19.36 -5.20
C TRP A 548 -19.48 -20.17 -3.99
N ASP A 549 -20.12 -19.52 -3.02
CA ASP A 549 -20.64 -20.19 -1.80
C ASP A 549 -22.01 -20.86 -2.01
N GLY A 550 -22.68 -20.55 -3.12
CA GLY A 550 -24.04 -20.98 -3.46
C GLY A 550 -24.97 -19.81 -3.72
N GLU A 551 -24.70 -18.64 -3.14
CA GLU A 551 -25.50 -17.42 -3.21
C GLU A 551 -24.71 -16.24 -3.80
N LYS A 552 -23.41 -16.14 -3.46
CA LYS A 552 -22.51 -15.08 -3.93
C LYS A 552 -21.08 -15.57 -4.11
N LEU A 553 -20.26 -14.70 -4.71
CA LEU A 553 -18.82 -14.84 -4.72
C LEU A 553 -18.30 -14.39 -3.34
N ALA A 554 -17.66 -15.30 -2.62
CA ALA A 554 -17.23 -15.12 -1.23
C ALA A 554 -15.72 -15.34 -1.09
N GLU A 555 -15.06 -14.50 -0.31
CA GLU A 555 -13.62 -14.62 -0.08
C GLU A 555 -13.29 -15.84 0.79
N ALA A 556 -12.44 -16.72 0.28
CA ALA A 556 -11.91 -17.90 0.97
C ALA A 556 -10.69 -17.54 1.84
N ALA A 557 -10.76 -16.43 2.57
CA ALA A 557 -9.68 -15.99 3.45
C ALA A 557 -9.35 -17.03 4.54
N PRO A 558 -8.06 -17.21 4.89
CA PRO A 558 -7.66 -18.11 5.97
C PRO A 558 -8.36 -17.75 7.28
N ARG A 559 -8.93 -18.75 7.96
CA ARG A 559 -9.72 -18.51 9.17
C ARG A 559 -9.69 -19.62 10.20
N LEU A 560 -9.83 -19.22 11.46
CA LEU A 560 -9.97 -20.12 12.60
C LEU A 560 -11.24 -20.98 12.49
N LEU A 561 -11.17 -22.22 13.00
CA LEU A 561 -12.31 -23.12 13.03
C LEU A 561 -13.29 -22.76 14.16
N PRO A 562 -14.62 -22.80 13.91
CA PRO A 562 -15.64 -22.48 14.90
C PRO A 562 -15.61 -23.44 16.11
N GLU A 563 -16.06 -22.97 17.28
CA GLU A 563 -15.93 -23.70 18.55
C GLU A 563 -16.59 -25.09 18.58
N ASP A 564 -17.56 -25.34 17.69
CA ASP A 564 -18.22 -26.64 17.52
C ASP A 564 -17.29 -27.74 16.97
N ARG A 565 -16.12 -27.36 16.45
CA ARG A 565 -15.10 -28.30 15.96
C ARG A 565 -14.26 -28.90 17.09
N PRO A 566 -13.80 -30.16 16.94
CA PRO A 566 -12.96 -30.84 17.93
C PRO A 566 -11.74 -30.01 18.33
N VAL A 567 -11.48 -29.86 19.63
CA VAL A 567 -10.41 -29.01 20.16
C VAL A 567 -9.04 -29.32 19.54
N HIS A 568 -8.73 -30.59 19.28
CA HIS A 568 -7.46 -30.97 18.63
C HIS A 568 -7.36 -30.49 17.18
N LEU A 569 -8.47 -30.53 16.41
CA LEU A 569 -8.54 -30.06 15.03
C LEU A 569 -8.41 -28.53 14.99
N ARG A 570 -9.07 -27.83 15.94
CA ARG A 570 -8.91 -26.38 16.11
C ARG A 570 -7.46 -26.02 16.40
N ALA A 571 -6.81 -26.72 17.34
CA ALA A 571 -5.42 -26.45 17.72
C ALA A 571 -4.44 -26.58 16.54
N ILE A 572 -4.51 -27.66 15.74
CA ILE A 572 -3.61 -27.84 14.59
C ILE A 572 -3.89 -26.83 13.46
N ASN A 573 -5.16 -26.53 13.18
CA ASN A 573 -5.52 -25.48 12.21
C ASN A 573 -5.04 -24.09 12.67
N SER A 574 -5.27 -23.73 13.93
CA SER A 574 -4.80 -22.45 14.49
C SER A 574 -3.29 -22.33 14.49
N HIS A 575 -2.56 -23.43 14.76
CA HIS A 575 -1.10 -23.44 14.69
C HIS A 575 -0.60 -23.26 13.25
N ALA A 576 -1.22 -23.93 12.28
CA ALA A 576 -0.90 -23.75 10.86
C ALA A 576 -1.10 -22.30 10.39
N LEU A 577 -2.19 -21.65 10.81
CA LEU A 577 -2.44 -20.24 10.47
C LEU A 577 -1.44 -19.30 11.14
N ALA A 578 -1.15 -19.47 12.43
CA ALA A 578 -0.14 -18.68 13.11
C ALA A 578 1.26 -18.83 12.48
N LEU A 579 1.61 -20.03 12.01
CA LEU A 579 2.84 -20.24 11.23
C LEU A 579 2.81 -19.47 9.91
N ALA A 580 1.71 -19.52 9.16
CA ALA A 580 1.61 -18.83 7.87
C ALA A 580 1.59 -17.29 8.02
N GLU A 581 0.89 -16.76 9.03
CA GLU A 581 0.89 -15.34 9.43
C GLU A 581 2.30 -14.86 9.80
N ALA A 582 3.10 -15.73 10.45
CA ALA A 582 4.51 -15.50 10.77
C ALA A 582 5.46 -15.74 9.58
N GLY A 583 4.94 -15.95 8.36
CA GLY A 583 5.72 -16.19 7.16
C GLY A 583 6.35 -17.58 7.05
N LEU A 584 5.99 -18.53 7.92
CA LEU A 584 6.53 -19.91 7.96
C LEU A 584 5.70 -20.89 7.11
N TYR A 585 5.49 -20.56 5.83
CA TYR A 585 4.59 -21.32 4.94
C TYR A 585 4.95 -22.81 4.78
N ALA A 586 6.24 -23.17 4.82
CA ALA A 586 6.69 -24.56 4.76
C ALA A 586 6.25 -25.36 6.00
N ASP A 587 6.44 -24.80 7.20
CA ASP A 587 6.00 -25.40 8.46
C ASP A 587 4.46 -25.40 8.60
N ALA A 588 3.81 -24.34 8.11
CA ALA A 588 2.35 -24.23 8.05
C ALA A 588 1.73 -25.34 7.19
N LEU A 589 2.36 -25.72 6.07
CA LEU A 589 1.89 -26.79 5.22
C LEU A 589 1.87 -28.14 5.97
N ASP A 590 2.94 -28.47 6.70
CA ASP A 590 3.03 -29.70 7.49
C ASP A 590 1.96 -29.78 8.62
N GLU A 591 1.53 -28.65 9.18
CA GLU A 591 0.42 -28.59 10.15
C GLU A 591 -0.96 -28.65 9.46
N ILE A 592 -1.17 -27.92 8.37
CA ILE A 592 -2.49 -27.86 7.72
C ILE A 592 -2.82 -29.15 6.98
N GLU A 593 -1.84 -29.88 6.44
CA GLU A 593 -2.06 -31.22 5.87
C GLU A 593 -2.45 -32.24 6.96
N ARG A 594 -1.94 -32.09 8.19
CA ARG A 594 -2.43 -32.86 9.35
C ARG A 594 -3.88 -32.52 9.70
N ALA A 595 -4.28 -31.26 9.58
CA ALA A 595 -5.68 -30.85 9.73
C ALA A 595 -6.56 -31.44 8.61
N GLU A 596 -6.11 -31.39 7.36
CA GLU A 596 -6.80 -31.94 6.19
C GLU A 596 -6.99 -33.46 6.29
N ILE A 597 -5.97 -34.21 6.74
CA ILE A 597 -6.08 -35.65 7.03
C ILE A 597 -7.05 -35.94 8.17
N ALA A 598 -7.10 -35.09 9.21
CA ALA A 598 -7.99 -35.26 10.35
C ALA A 598 -9.46 -34.93 10.04
N ALA A 599 -9.72 -34.02 9.08
CA ALA A 599 -11.05 -33.56 8.70
C ALA A 599 -11.20 -33.32 7.18
N PRO A 600 -11.08 -34.35 6.32
CA PRO A 600 -11.03 -34.20 4.85
C PRO A 600 -12.36 -33.77 4.20
N SER A 601 -13.41 -33.56 5.00
CA SER A 601 -14.70 -33.02 4.58
C SER A 601 -15.01 -31.63 5.15
N ASP A 602 -14.10 -31.04 5.94
CA ASP A 602 -14.29 -29.68 6.45
C ASP A 602 -13.80 -28.65 5.42
N GLN A 603 -14.72 -27.82 4.94
CA GLN A 603 -14.42 -26.85 3.89
C GLN A 603 -13.48 -25.73 4.35
N THR A 604 -13.52 -25.34 5.63
CA THR A 604 -12.59 -24.31 6.13
C THR A 604 -11.17 -24.87 6.20
N VAL A 605 -11.01 -26.13 6.63
CA VAL A 605 -9.69 -26.79 6.61
C VAL A 605 -9.16 -26.90 5.19
N LYS A 606 -9.99 -27.27 4.21
CA LYS A 606 -9.60 -27.34 2.79
C LYS A 606 -9.13 -25.99 2.24
N TRP A 607 -9.91 -24.93 2.44
CA TRP A 607 -9.54 -23.59 1.96
C TRP A 607 -8.27 -23.06 2.63
N ASN A 608 -8.12 -23.26 3.95
CA ASN A 608 -6.87 -22.95 4.65
C ASN A 608 -5.67 -23.73 4.06
N ALA A 609 -5.83 -25.04 3.79
CA ALA A 609 -4.77 -25.88 3.23
C ALA A 609 -4.38 -25.46 1.80
N LEU A 610 -5.38 -25.14 0.97
CA LEU A 610 -5.21 -24.64 -0.39
C LEU A 610 -4.45 -23.31 -0.39
N TRP A 611 -4.83 -22.37 0.48
CA TRP A 611 -4.18 -21.06 0.60
C TRP A 611 -2.72 -21.14 1.03
N VAL A 612 -2.41 -21.93 2.07
CA VAL A 612 -1.02 -22.17 2.52
C VAL A 612 -0.19 -22.84 1.43
N ARG A 613 -0.74 -23.88 0.78
CA ARG A 613 -0.06 -24.63 -0.30
C ARG A 613 0.25 -23.75 -1.50
N HIS A 614 -0.69 -22.92 -1.93
CA HIS A 614 -0.54 -22.03 -3.08
C HIS A 614 0.47 -20.90 -2.79
N HIS A 615 0.40 -20.26 -1.62
CA HIS A 615 1.40 -19.25 -1.23
C HIS A 615 2.81 -19.83 -1.19
N LEU A 616 3.00 -21.04 -0.63
CA LEU A 616 4.29 -21.71 -0.63
C LEU A 616 4.78 -22.06 -2.04
N GLU A 617 3.90 -22.58 -2.90
CA GLU A 617 4.26 -22.96 -4.26
C GLU A 617 4.68 -21.76 -5.11
N VAL A 618 3.85 -20.70 -5.15
CA VAL A 618 4.15 -19.51 -5.97
C VAL A 618 5.38 -18.78 -5.43
N SER A 619 5.51 -18.62 -4.10
CA SER A 619 6.70 -17.98 -3.52
C SER A 619 7.98 -18.76 -3.81
N ARG A 620 7.93 -20.10 -3.84
CA ARG A 620 9.06 -20.93 -4.29
C ARG A 620 9.34 -20.80 -5.79
N GLN A 621 8.33 -20.69 -6.63
CA GLN A 621 8.53 -20.44 -8.08
C GLN A 621 9.19 -19.08 -8.32
N LEU A 622 8.75 -18.03 -7.61
CA LEU A 622 9.38 -16.70 -7.64
C LEU A 622 10.83 -16.76 -7.14
N ALA A 623 11.10 -17.48 -6.05
CA ALA A 623 12.46 -17.61 -5.53
C ALA A 623 13.43 -18.32 -6.48
N LEU A 624 12.95 -19.24 -7.32
CA LEU A 624 13.77 -19.92 -8.35
C LEU A 624 14.17 -19.00 -9.53
N VAL A 625 13.41 -17.95 -9.81
CA VAL A 625 13.67 -17.00 -10.90
C VAL A 625 14.16 -15.62 -10.43
N SER A 626 14.09 -15.37 -9.13
CA SER A 626 14.51 -14.11 -8.50
C SER A 626 16.01 -13.85 -8.68
N PRO A 627 16.42 -12.62 -9.07
CA PRO A 627 17.83 -12.23 -9.08
C PRO A 627 18.38 -11.96 -7.67
N PHE A 628 17.53 -11.97 -6.63
CA PHE A 628 17.94 -11.95 -5.23
C PHE A 628 17.25 -13.06 -4.42
N PRO A 629 17.70 -14.33 -4.58
CA PRO A 629 16.99 -15.49 -4.04
C PRO A 629 16.90 -15.51 -2.51
N LEU A 630 17.82 -14.84 -1.79
CA LEU A 630 17.84 -14.84 -0.32
C LEU A 630 16.51 -14.34 0.28
N LEU A 631 16.07 -13.14 -0.08
CA LEU A 631 14.79 -12.61 0.42
C LEU A 631 13.59 -13.35 -0.16
N SER A 632 13.65 -13.81 -1.41
CA SER A 632 12.54 -14.59 -1.99
C SER A 632 12.30 -15.91 -1.25
N HIS A 633 13.36 -16.58 -0.77
CA HIS A 633 13.22 -17.75 0.08
C HIS A 633 12.73 -17.40 1.50
N VAL A 634 13.09 -16.24 2.04
CA VAL A 634 12.54 -15.72 3.31
C VAL A 634 11.04 -15.44 3.18
N PHE A 635 10.59 -14.79 2.10
CA PHE A 635 9.17 -14.55 1.84
C PHE A 635 8.39 -15.85 1.59
N ALA A 636 9.03 -16.86 1.00
CA ALA A 636 8.48 -18.21 0.88
C ALA A 636 8.46 -19.00 2.21
N GLY A 637 9.00 -18.46 3.30
CA GLY A 637 9.15 -19.17 4.58
C GLY A 637 10.17 -20.30 4.60
N ASP A 638 10.99 -20.41 3.55
CA ASP A 638 12.00 -21.45 3.39
C ASP A 638 13.33 -21.00 4.02
N TRP A 639 13.29 -20.73 5.33
CA TRP A 639 14.43 -20.22 6.10
C TRP A 639 15.64 -21.15 6.07
N GLY A 640 15.42 -22.46 5.95
CA GLY A 640 16.47 -23.45 5.77
C GLY A 640 17.21 -23.23 4.44
N PHE A 641 16.48 -23.06 3.33
CA PHE A 641 17.11 -22.74 2.04
C PHE A 641 17.70 -21.32 2.03
N SER A 642 17.06 -20.36 2.68
CA SER A 642 17.58 -19.00 2.86
C SER A 642 18.94 -19.02 3.58
N PHE A 643 19.11 -19.90 4.56
CA PHE A 643 20.40 -20.12 5.21
C PHE A 643 21.44 -20.77 4.29
N GLU A 644 21.06 -21.71 3.42
CA GLU A 644 21.98 -22.24 2.40
C GLU A 644 22.44 -21.15 1.41
N VAL A 645 21.54 -20.23 1.01
CA VAL A 645 21.88 -19.07 0.17
C VAL A 645 22.84 -18.14 0.90
N LEU A 646 22.52 -17.74 2.15
CA LEU A 646 23.38 -16.93 3.01
C LEU A 646 24.77 -17.56 3.15
N TRP A 647 24.82 -18.84 3.53
CA TRP A 647 26.06 -19.60 3.72
C TRP A 647 26.91 -19.68 2.45
N SER A 648 26.28 -19.76 1.27
CA SER A 648 26.98 -19.80 -0.02
C SER A 648 27.82 -18.54 -0.32
N MET A 649 27.49 -17.40 0.30
CA MET A 649 28.26 -16.15 0.17
C MET A 649 29.62 -16.24 0.90
N GLY A 650 29.72 -17.12 1.91
CA GLY A 650 30.92 -17.35 2.71
C GLY A 650 31.03 -16.42 3.93
N PRO A 651 31.36 -16.93 5.14
CA PRO A 651 31.39 -16.12 6.38
C PRO A 651 32.26 -14.86 6.31
N SER A 652 33.40 -14.91 5.63
CA SER A 652 34.28 -13.74 5.46
C SER A 652 33.70 -12.65 4.55
N THR A 653 32.78 -13.00 3.66
CA THR A 653 32.06 -12.05 2.80
C THR A 653 30.91 -11.42 3.56
N LEU A 654 30.14 -12.25 4.28
CA LEU A 654 28.96 -11.84 5.05
C LEU A 654 29.27 -10.76 6.09
N PHE A 655 30.45 -10.81 6.70
CA PHE A 655 30.94 -9.81 7.65
C PHE A 655 32.11 -9.00 7.05
N SER A 656 31.91 -8.46 5.85
CA SER A 656 32.86 -7.56 5.19
C SER A 656 32.26 -6.16 5.02
N GLU A 657 33.08 -5.21 4.55
CA GLU A 657 32.65 -3.85 4.22
C GLU A 657 31.57 -3.77 3.14
N THR A 658 31.50 -4.78 2.26
CA THR A 658 30.53 -4.88 1.16
C THR A 658 29.91 -6.28 1.19
N PRO A 659 29.01 -6.56 2.13
CA PRO A 659 28.53 -7.91 2.39
C PRO A 659 27.59 -8.42 1.29
N ILE A 660 26.91 -7.51 0.58
CA ILE A 660 26.21 -7.79 -0.67
C ILE A 660 27.16 -7.48 -1.85
N SER A 661 27.22 -8.38 -2.83
CA SER A 661 28.09 -8.22 -4.00
C SER A 661 27.55 -7.18 -4.96
N ALA A 662 28.42 -6.33 -5.54
CA ALA A 662 28.06 -5.36 -6.59
C ALA A 662 27.44 -5.95 -7.88
N ASN A 663 27.45 -7.27 -8.05
CA ASN A 663 26.73 -7.96 -9.14
C ASN A 663 25.33 -8.45 -8.72
N SER A 664 24.88 -8.16 -7.50
CA SER A 664 23.56 -8.49 -6.97
C SER A 664 22.57 -7.35 -7.24
N ALA A 665 21.32 -7.70 -7.50
CA ALA A 665 20.22 -6.73 -7.62
C ALA A 665 19.92 -5.98 -6.29
N ALA A 666 20.45 -6.45 -5.16
CA ALA A 666 20.29 -5.84 -3.84
C ALA A 666 21.51 -5.01 -3.37
N TYR A 667 22.52 -4.80 -4.22
CA TYR A 667 23.66 -3.94 -3.89
C TYR A 667 23.22 -2.48 -3.75
N GLY A 668 23.63 -1.81 -2.67
CA GLY A 668 23.15 -0.46 -2.34
C GLY A 668 21.76 -0.44 -1.71
N PHE A 669 21.21 -1.60 -1.32
CA PHE A 669 19.95 -1.78 -0.58
C PHE A 669 20.17 -2.58 0.72
N GLU A 670 21.40 -2.56 1.27
CA GLU A 670 21.81 -3.33 2.45
C GLU A 670 20.89 -3.09 3.65
N GLN A 671 20.52 -1.83 3.93
CA GLN A 671 19.59 -1.50 5.01
C GLN A 671 18.20 -2.10 4.78
N THR A 672 17.62 -2.00 3.58
CA THR A 672 16.29 -2.57 3.29
C THR A 672 16.31 -4.10 3.42
N VAL A 673 17.38 -4.76 2.96
CA VAL A 673 17.58 -6.20 3.18
C VAL A 673 17.69 -6.50 4.69
N GLY A 674 18.43 -5.67 5.44
CA GLY A 674 18.55 -5.76 6.89
C GLY A 674 17.21 -5.68 7.62
N HIS A 675 16.42 -4.65 7.32
CA HIS A 675 15.08 -4.44 7.88
C HIS A 675 14.16 -5.63 7.58
N LEU A 676 14.10 -6.09 6.33
CA LEU A 676 13.25 -7.22 5.94
C LEU A 676 13.66 -8.52 6.65
N LEU A 677 14.95 -8.81 6.75
CA LEU A 677 15.44 -9.99 7.48
C LEU A 677 15.11 -9.93 8.97
N VAL A 678 15.23 -8.75 9.60
CA VAL A 678 14.89 -8.56 11.01
C VAL A 678 13.37 -8.61 11.24
N GLN A 679 12.57 -7.97 10.39
CA GLN A 679 11.11 -7.96 10.49
C GLN A 679 10.52 -9.36 10.35
N TYR A 680 10.80 -10.05 9.24
CA TYR A 680 10.31 -11.41 8.98
C TYR A 680 10.91 -12.41 9.97
N GLY A 681 12.19 -12.23 10.36
CA GLY A 681 12.85 -13.08 11.34
C GLY A 681 12.21 -12.97 12.73
N ASN A 682 11.93 -11.75 13.19
CA ASN A 682 11.25 -11.53 14.47
C ASN A 682 9.84 -12.15 14.47
N SER A 683 9.04 -11.92 13.42
CA SER A 683 7.71 -12.52 13.28
C SER A 683 7.76 -14.05 13.34
N ALA A 684 8.69 -14.66 12.60
CA ALA A 684 8.87 -16.11 12.61
C ALA A 684 9.35 -16.66 13.97
N LEU A 685 10.24 -15.94 14.68
CA LEU A 685 10.72 -16.32 16.00
C LEU A 685 9.67 -16.20 17.12
N LEU A 686 8.61 -15.40 16.95
CA LEU A 686 7.47 -15.39 17.87
C LEU A 686 6.74 -16.75 17.93
N VAL A 687 6.73 -17.48 16.81
CA VAL A 687 6.05 -18.79 16.69
C VAL A 687 7.04 -19.96 16.80
N GLN A 688 8.24 -19.83 16.25
CA GLN A 688 9.32 -20.84 16.34
C GLN A 688 10.64 -20.27 16.91
N PRO A 689 10.72 -19.99 18.23
CA PRO A 689 11.91 -19.38 18.85
C PRO A 689 13.16 -20.27 18.84
N GLU A 690 13.02 -21.58 18.58
CA GLU A 690 14.12 -22.56 18.60
C GLU A 690 14.78 -22.78 17.22
N ARG A 691 14.52 -21.89 16.23
CA ARG A 691 15.00 -22.03 14.85
C ARG A 691 16.35 -21.35 14.60
N ALA A 692 17.41 -22.17 14.56
CA ALA A 692 18.79 -21.73 14.37
C ALA A 692 19.03 -20.92 13.09
N ASP A 693 18.42 -21.35 11.98
CA ASP A 693 18.44 -20.67 10.68
C ASP A 693 17.91 -19.24 10.78
N ILE A 694 16.77 -19.04 11.43
CA ILE A 694 16.12 -17.72 11.56
C ILE A 694 16.95 -16.79 12.46
N HIS A 695 17.50 -17.29 13.57
CA HIS A 695 18.42 -16.52 14.41
C HIS A 695 19.68 -16.08 13.64
N ALA A 696 20.22 -16.92 12.74
CA ALA A 696 21.38 -16.56 11.94
C ALA A 696 21.08 -15.49 10.88
N LEU A 697 19.96 -15.61 10.16
CA LEU A 697 19.55 -14.61 9.17
C LEU A 697 19.17 -13.28 9.83
N GLY A 698 18.42 -13.31 10.94
CA GLY A 698 18.07 -12.09 11.69
C GLY A 698 19.29 -11.38 12.28
N ALA A 699 20.30 -12.13 12.75
CA ALA A 699 21.57 -11.56 13.20
C ALA A 699 22.39 -10.94 12.06
N TRP A 700 22.38 -11.54 10.86
CA TRP A 700 23.01 -10.91 9.69
C TRP A 700 22.23 -9.69 9.20
N GLY A 701 20.89 -9.74 9.26
CA GLY A 701 20.05 -8.57 8.98
C GLY A 701 20.36 -7.39 9.91
N ARG A 702 20.55 -7.65 11.21
CA ARG A 702 21.06 -6.65 12.17
C ARG A 702 22.42 -6.10 11.77
N PHE A 703 23.37 -6.95 11.38
CA PHE A 703 24.70 -6.51 10.92
C PHE A 703 24.65 -5.59 9.68
N LEU A 704 23.66 -5.75 8.80
CA LEU A 704 23.44 -4.84 7.67
C LEU A 704 22.89 -3.47 8.08
N LEU A 705 22.18 -3.38 9.21
CA LEU A 705 21.62 -2.14 9.75
C LEU A 705 22.64 -1.41 10.64
N ASP A 706 23.19 -2.14 11.61
CA ASP A 706 24.22 -1.69 12.55
C ASP A 706 25.21 -2.84 12.74
N ARG A 707 26.44 -2.63 12.29
CA ARG A 707 27.52 -3.63 12.35
C ARG A 707 28.01 -3.88 13.77
N ASP A 708 27.80 -2.91 14.67
CA ASP A 708 28.22 -2.97 16.06
C ASP A 708 27.14 -3.47 17.02
N ASP A 709 25.88 -3.59 16.57
CA ASP A 709 24.74 -4.08 17.35
C ASP A 709 25.12 -5.34 18.15
N PRO A 710 25.13 -5.28 19.49
CA PRO A 710 25.51 -6.43 20.32
C PRO A 710 24.58 -7.63 20.12
N ALA A 711 23.37 -7.43 19.59
CA ALA A 711 22.46 -8.52 19.27
C ALA A 711 22.95 -9.40 18.11
N VAL A 712 23.81 -8.90 17.21
CA VAL A 712 24.42 -9.68 16.10
C VAL A 712 25.14 -10.90 16.66
N LEU A 713 26.10 -10.71 17.57
CA LEU A 713 26.82 -11.83 18.17
C LEU A 713 25.89 -12.74 18.96
N SER A 714 24.93 -12.17 19.71
CA SER A 714 24.01 -12.96 20.53
C SER A 714 23.11 -13.88 19.71
N GLY A 715 22.65 -13.44 18.53
CA GLY A 715 21.83 -14.24 17.62
C GLY A 715 22.65 -15.33 16.93
N LEU A 716 23.88 -15.03 16.52
CA LEU A 716 24.80 -16.04 15.97
C LEU A 716 25.20 -17.09 17.01
N GLU A 717 25.43 -16.69 18.26
CA GLU A 717 25.68 -17.63 19.37
C GLU A 717 24.45 -18.45 19.71
N LYS A 718 23.24 -17.85 19.73
CA LYS A 718 21.99 -18.57 19.95
C LYS A 718 21.70 -19.58 18.85
N SER A 719 21.95 -19.21 17.60
CA SER A 719 21.87 -20.11 16.44
C SER A 719 22.78 -21.34 16.60
N ALA A 720 24.04 -21.14 17.01
CA ALA A 720 24.98 -22.22 17.28
C ALA A 720 24.60 -23.09 18.50
N GLU A 721 23.96 -22.52 19.53
CA GLU A 721 23.40 -23.27 20.67
C GLU A 721 22.25 -24.18 20.23
N LEU A 722 21.37 -23.69 19.36
CA LEU A 722 20.18 -24.39 18.89
C LEU A 722 20.50 -25.55 17.93
N SER A 723 21.56 -25.43 17.13
CA SER A 723 22.01 -26.48 16.19
C SER A 723 23.49 -26.88 16.39
N PRO A 724 23.85 -27.49 17.53
CA PRO A 724 25.24 -27.81 17.87
C PRO A 724 25.84 -28.95 17.02
N GLY A 725 25.03 -29.58 16.17
CA GLY A 725 25.46 -30.59 15.19
C GLY A 725 25.88 -30.02 13.84
N ASP A 726 25.58 -28.73 13.56
CA ASP A 726 25.93 -28.05 12.32
C ASP A 726 26.99 -26.97 12.61
N SER A 727 28.24 -27.22 12.18
CA SER A 727 29.35 -26.31 12.51
C SER A 727 29.22 -24.94 11.86
N ARG A 728 28.39 -24.80 10.82
CA ARG A 728 28.24 -23.56 10.03
C ARG A 728 27.78 -22.38 10.89
N PHE A 729 26.86 -22.60 11.81
CA PHE A 729 26.39 -21.57 12.74
C PHE A 729 27.51 -21.10 13.70
N ALA A 730 28.29 -22.05 14.22
CA ALA A 730 29.46 -21.72 15.06
C ALA A 730 30.57 -21.02 14.26
N GLU A 731 30.74 -21.35 12.98
CA GLU A 731 31.67 -20.70 12.06
C GLU A 731 31.24 -19.26 11.71
N LEU A 732 29.94 -18.97 11.57
CA LEU A 732 29.44 -17.58 11.44
C LEU A 732 29.75 -16.76 12.70
N ALA A 733 29.45 -17.29 13.89
CA ALA A 733 29.78 -16.62 15.15
C ALA A 733 31.30 -16.41 15.31
N ALA A 734 32.13 -17.34 14.82
CA ALA A 734 33.58 -17.18 14.82
C ALA A 734 34.05 -16.10 13.84
N ALA A 735 33.47 -16.03 12.63
CA ALA A 735 33.79 -15.03 11.62
C ALA A 735 33.43 -13.60 12.07
N TYR A 736 32.24 -13.38 12.65
CA TYR A 736 31.88 -12.06 13.20
C TYR A 736 32.82 -11.63 14.33
N ARG A 737 33.19 -12.55 15.24
CA ARG A 737 34.20 -12.25 16.29
C ARG A 737 35.60 -11.96 15.72
N GLN A 738 35.97 -12.58 14.60
CA GLN A 738 37.23 -12.29 13.92
C GLN A 738 37.19 -10.89 13.29
N TRP A 739 36.14 -10.57 12.52
CA TRP A 739 35.94 -9.24 11.94
C TRP A 739 36.00 -8.14 13.02
N LYS A 740 35.21 -8.28 14.09
CA LYS A 740 35.19 -7.33 15.23
C LYS A 740 36.51 -7.29 16.01
N GLY A 741 37.33 -8.34 15.92
CA GLY A 741 38.61 -8.47 16.63
C GLY A 741 39.84 -8.03 15.83
N GLU A 742 39.72 -7.89 14.50
CA GLU A 742 40.82 -7.46 13.62
C GLU A 742 41.02 -5.93 13.61
N GLY A 743 40.08 -5.18 14.19
CA GLY A 743 40.22 -3.75 14.49
C GLY A 743 40.02 -2.87 13.27
N ASN A 744 38.76 -2.78 12.82
CA ASN A 744 38.25 -1.58 12.18
C ASN A 744 37.96 -0.53 13.26
#